data_AF-A0AAU2SHD0-F1
#
_entry.id   AF-A0AAU2SHD0-F1
#
_cell.length_a   1.000
_cell.length_b   1.000
_cell.length_c   1.000
_cell.angle_alpha   90.00
_cell.angle_beta   90.00
_cell.angle_gamma   90.00
#
_symmetry.space_group_name_H-M   'P 1'
#
loop_
_entity.id
_entity.type
_entity.pdbx_description
1 polymer ?
#
loop_
_entity_poly.entity_id
_entity_poly.type
_entity_poly.pdbx_seq_one_letter_code
_entity_poly.pdbx_strand_id
1 'polypeptide(L)'
;MVSKVRMALWPVIVFLPGFAALWVFWLVAERRSDLPGLFEFRSATWGDGILLPLLALCLRVMTERLRPPGGIAHRRRAVTAGAFAGTAVGVTVIGMWLVEDRPALNWTMQRPHSFTAAGVWHAVFLVAACALFAWLATDLALHLRHSGDAAVRRSLSSSWAVVALACTAGYAWLGIFDALGSGGSVGGTTSLVVLVGAAVVVGCAMFFVPGGFHRRYADVLLTSSILTVCLIVFVDAHPHVGALTYAALISAVTCAVGLAGTTVTGASISAVETLGVCGLFGLATIFVSTIQSATLWTVFACPLLGAAGAVALRWLRSNVTHPPSQAPITGKYLTGVGIAACLLAASTFGAWLGERDNYEITGAFVLTIVGAVLGGAFFQYFKSDFEELMAIEGDPDRRSPDQLPGSEQRDVAARVWIRLAGFSVAAFSGILVLTISLAPSLGWHAGRRPIGWGVVVVVVATASLCVVFTARALAAAWRTHIEGEPRTVPVRRDAPAWSCAACGLLTCATTATAIWQGGVVNVPAMVQAIVMTFFAAEAICGNGMWLHFTRLRPSSRCALVTVVPAVGLSVYWSLTELIRPEGAGAALGPSLFAWVCAALSVFALIASTTSAVYVAGGQPYQTDYPPLKCAIQDTFLLTILWLALGWAPHTVLTHVPEAAPERWAAIGTILAGFMLTFCPPFLWAIESNDTHVCRQRLIRGATGAPSYGPAFTDASIERIAGLPSRIGRYRRAVTNGEGMSEADRSADHFLVRLSGHTAVQNTIALSIACISLVGAVGVTSGFTAPPYRPPTS
;
A
#
# COMPACT_ATOMS: atom_id res chain seq x y z
N MET A 1 -18.74 7.01 8.39
CA MET A 1 -17.77 6.75 7.30
C MET A 1 -17.12 8.03 6.75
N VAL A 2 -17.89 9.11 6.53
CA VAL A 2 -17.37 10.43 6.08
C VAL A 2 -16.23 10.95 6.98
N SER A 3 -16.26 10.70 8.30
CA SER A 3 -15.16 11.11 9.17
C SER A 3 -13.86 10.35 8.87
N LYS A 4 -13.87 9.02 8.73
CA LYS A 4 -12.67 8.20 8.47
C LYS A 4 -11.94 8.63 7.18
N VAL A 5 -12.67 8.85 6.08
CA VAL A 5 -12.08 9.34 4.82
C VAL A 5 -11.49 10.73 5.00
N ARG A 6 -12.20 11.64 5.71
CA ARG A 6 -11.65 12.97 6.05
C ARG A 6 -10.40 12.89 6.93
N MET A 7 -10.28 11.89 7.80
CA MET A 7 -9.07 11.68 8.60
C MET A 7 -7.88 11.26 7.72
N ALA A 8 -8.11 10.33 6.79
CA ALA A 8 -7.06 9.82 5.89
C ALA A 8 -6.50 10.88 4.93
N LEU A 9 -7.20 12.00 4.72
CA LEU A 9 -6.71 13.10 3.90
C LEU A 9 -5.63 13.95 4.57
N TRP A 10 -5.51 13.94 5.90
CA TRP A 10 -4.53 14.79 6.60
C TRP A 10 -3.07 14.46 6.26
N PRO A 11 -2.63 13.19 6.26
CA PRO A 11 -1.29 12.84 5.77
C PRO A 11 -1.06 13.30 4.33
N VAL A 12 -2.06 13.13 3.45
CA VAL A 12 -1.96 13.49 2.03
C VAL A 12 -1.79 15.00 1.84
N ILE A 13 -2.51 15.81 2.61
CA ILE A 13 -2.43 17.28 2.58
C ILE A 13 -1.05 17.79 2.99
N VAL A 14 -0.31 17.05 3.82
CA VAL A 14 1.06 17.43 4.22
C VAL A 14 2.10 16.84 3.27
N PHE A 15 1.98 15.54 2.95
CA PHE A 15 2.94 14.79 2.14
C PHE A 15 3.06 15.32 0.69
N LEU A 16 1.92 15.57 0.04
CA LEU A 16 1.91 15.98 -1.37
C LEU A 16 2.59 17.34 -1.61
N PRO A 17 2.21 18.43 -0.93
CA PRO A 17 2.89 19.72 -1.11
C PRO A 17 4.25 19.79 -0.43
N GLY A 18 4.55 18.89 0.52
CA GLY A 18 5.87 18.80 1.16
C GLY A 18 6.83 17.92 0.37
N PHE A 19 7.14 16.75 0.92
CA PHE A 19 8.15 15.85 0.39
C PHE A 19 7.92 15.43 -1.07
N ALA A 20 6.68 15.10 -1.48
CA ALA A 20 6.43 14.64 -2.85
C ALA A 20 6.73 15.72 -3.89
N ALA A 21 6.37 16.98 -3.62
CA ALA A 21 6.69 18.10 -4.49
C ALA A 21 8.20 18.35 -4.56
N LEU A 22 8.90 18.33 -3.42
CA LEU A 22 10.36 18.45 -3.40
C LEU A 22 11.05 17.30 -4.12
N TRP A 23 10.51 16.09 -4.03
CA TRP A 23 11.02 14.93 -4.75
C TRP A 23 10.83 15.08 -6.27
N VAL A 24 9.70 15.63 -6.74
CA VAL A 24 9.52 15.98 -8.15
C VAL A 24 10.55 17.02 -8.59
N PHE A 25 10.72 18.11 -7.83
CA PHE A 25 11.77 19.09 -8.11
C PHE A 25 13.16 18.45 -8.14
N TRP A 26 13.44 17.53 -7.22
CA TRP A 26 14.69 16.78 -7.20
C TRP A 26 14.91 15.97 -8.48
N LEU A 27 13.87 15.41 -9.08
CA LEU A 27 14.00 14.64 -10.33
C LEU A 27 14.22 15.52 -11.57
N VAL A 28 13.64 16.73 -11.61
CA VAL A 28 13.57 17.53 -12.85
C VAL A 28 14.41 18.81 -12.83
N ALA A 29 14.75 19.33 -11.66
CA ALA A 29 15.50 20.58 -11.56
C ALA A 29 17.00 20.36 -11.81
N GLU A 30 17.61 21.33 -12.48
CA GLU A 30 19.05 21.43 -12.62
C GLU A 30 19.68 21.67 -11.24
N ARG A 31 20.66 20.82 -10.89
CA ARG A 31 21.25 20.77 -9.55
C ARG A 31 22.76 20.82 -9.65
N ARG A 32 23.35 21.59 -8.75
CA ARG A 32 24.79 21.60 -8.51
C ARG A 32 25.20 20.34 -7.76
N SER A 33 26.10 19.54 -8.34
CA SER A 33 26.55 18.27 -7.77
C SER A 33 27.47 18.44 -6.54
N ASP A 34 27.99 19.65 -6.32
CA ASP A 34 28.85 20.01 -5.18
C ASP A 34 28.07 20.43 -3.93
N LEU A 35 26.74 20.53 -4.01
CA LEU A 35 25.89 20.96 -2.91
C LEU A 35 25.03 19.82 -2.37
N PRO A 36 24.75 19.78 -1.06
CA PRO A 36 23.91 18.77 -0.47
C PRO A 36 22.52 18.67 -1.11
N GLY A 37 22.13 17.44 -1.44
CA GLY A 37 20.87 17.11 -2.09
C GLY A 37 19.69 16.84 -1.15
N LEU A 38 18.49 16.63 -1.71
CA LEU A 38 17.26 16.35 -0.94
C LEU A 38 17.43 15.19 0.04
N PHE A 39 18.06 14.11 -0.42
CA PHE A 39 18.23 12.87 0.35
C PHE A 39 19.41 12.91 1.32
N GLU A 40 20.16 14.01 1.37
CA GLU A 40 21.18 14.24 2.40
C GLU A 40 20.57 14.87 3.65
N PHE A 41 19.45 15.57 3.52
CA PHE A 41 18.69 16.11 4.65
C PHE A 41 17.71 15.08 5.19
N ARG A 42 17.99 14.59 6.39
CA ARG A 42 17.18 13.57 7.06
C ARG A 42 15.84 14.14 7.52
N SER A 43 15.82 15.40 7.94
CA SER A 43 14.59 16.14 8.26
C SER A 43 13.68 16.28 7.05
N ALA A 44 14.21 16.50 5.84
CA ALA A 44 13.41 16.52 4.61
C ALA A 44 12.89 15.11 4.26
N THR A 45 13.78 14.11 4.26
CA THR A 45 13.42 12.75 3.81
C THR A 45 12.44 12.06 4.75
N TRP A 46 12.79 11.99 6.03
CA TRP A 46 12.01 11.27 7.03
C TRP A 46 11.01 12.18 7.72
N GLY A 47 11.42 13.41 8.01
CA GLY A 47 10.58 14.37 8.70
C GLY A 47 9.39 14.79 7.84
N ASP A 48 9.64 15.42 6.70
CA ASP A 48 8.56 15.91 5.82
C ASP A 48 7.85 14.75 5.10
N GLY A 49 8.60 13.68 4.78
CA GLY A 49 8.06 12.50 4.10
C GLY A 49 7.16 11.63 4.98
N ILE A 50 7.42 11.52 6.29
CA ILE A 50 6.71 10.58 7.17
C ILE A 50 6.22 11.22 8.46
N LEU A 51 7.11 11.88 9.22
CA LEU A 51 6.79 12.33 10.58
C LEU A 51 5.70 13.40 10.61
N LEU A 52 5.80 14.43 9.75
CA LEU A 52 4.81 15.50 9.69
C LEU A 52 3.44 15.00 9.20
N PRO A 53 3.33 14.24 8.09
CA PRO A 53 2.05 13.63 7.68
C PRO A 53 1.39 12.81 8.79
N LEU A 54 2.16 12.00 9.51
CA LEU A 54 1.66 11.16 10.60
C LEU A 54 1.26 11.98 11.83
N LEU A 55 2.04 13.00 12.18
CA LEU A 55 1.72 13.93 13.27
C LEU A 55 0.39 14.64 13.02
N ALA A 56 0.16 15.12 11.80
CA ALA A 56 -1.08 15.82 11.43
C ALA A 56 -2.32 14.91 11.61
N LEU A 57 -2.21 13.64 11.19
CA LEU A 57 -3.24 12.63 11.43
C LEU A 57 -3.49 12.41 12.92
N CYS A 58 -2.43 12.22 13.72
CA CYS A 58 -2.55 11.92 15.14
C CYS A 58 -3.24 13.05 15.91
N LEU A 59 -2.78 14.29 15.71
CA LEU A 59 -3.37 15.48 16.35
C LEU A 59 -4.85 15.63 15.99
N ARG A 60 -5.20 15.39 14.72
CA ARG A 60 -6.60 15.45 14.29
C ARG A 60 -7.46 14.35 14.91
N VAL A 61 -6.97 13.11 14.95
CA VAL A 61 -7.70 11.97 15.56
C VAL A 61 -7.96 12.23 17.03
N MET A 62 -6.96 12.70 17.75
CA MET A 62 -7.10 13.04 19.17
C MET A 62 -8.14 14.14 19.37
N THR A 63 -8.11 15.18 18.54
CA THR A 63 -9.04 16.30 18.62
C THR A 63 -10.49 15.89 18.36
N GLU A 64 -10.75 15.10 17.32
CA GLU A 64 -12.11 14.63 17.01
C GLU A 64 -12.68 13.71 18.10
N ARG A 65 -11.84 12.96 18.82
CA ARG A 65 -12.26 12.13 19.96
C ARG A 65 -12.65 12.94 21.20
N LEU A 66 -12.17 14.18 21.28
CA LEU A 66 -12.39 15.09 22.38
C LEU A 66 -13.48 16.13 22.06
N ARG A 67 -14.22 15.98 20.96
CA ARG A 67 -15.20 16.97 20.53
C ARG A 67 -16.39 17.03 21.49
N PRO A 68 -16.63 18.16 22.20
CA PRO A 68 -17.77 18.28 23.09
C PRO A 68 -19.09 18.44 22.30
N PRO A 69 -20.23 17.96 22.82
CA PRO A 69 -21.52 18.01 22.13
C PRO A 69 -21.99 19.43 21.78
N GLY A 70 -21.69 20.41 22.65
CA GLY A 70 -22.07 21.82 22.47
C GLY A 70 -21.07 22.66 21.67
N GLY A 71 -19.99 22.07 21.16
CA GLY A 71 -18.87 22.82 20.58
C GLY A 71 -18.09 23.62 21.63
N ILE A 72 -17.12 24.42 21.17
CA ILE A 72 -16.27 25.25 22.04
C ILE A 72 -16.44 26.71 21.63
N ALA A 73 -16.84 27.55 22.59
CA ALA A 73 -16.97 28.99 22.38
C ALA A 73 -15.63 29.60 21.94
N HIS A 74 -15.67 30.55 21.02
CA HIS A 74 -14.49 31.22 20.45
C HIS A 74 -13.44 30.32 19.78
N ARG A 75 -13.70 29.02 19.58
CA ARG A 75 -12.76 28.08 18.93
C ARG A 75 -12.15 28.64 17.67
N ARG A 76 -12.98 29.16 16.76
CA ARG A 76 -12.54 29.71 15.47
C ARG A 76 -11.51 30.83 15.66
N ARG A 77 -11.74 31.76 16.59
CA ARG A 77 -10.81 32.86 16.88
C ARG A 77 -9.49 32.33 17.42
N ALA A 78 -9.53 31.41 18.38
CA ALA A 78 -8.34 30.86 19.01
C ALA A 78 -7.48 30.04 18.02
N VAL A 79 -8.07 29.14 17.24
CA VAL A 79 -7.32 28.35 16.24
C VAL A 79 -6.79 29.22 15.10
N THR A 80 -7.52 30.28 14.72
CA THR A 80 -7.04 31.27 13.74
C THR A 80 -5.86 32.07 14.31
N ALA A 81 -5.92 32.49 15.58
CA ALA A 81 -4.78 33.14 16.24
C ALA A 81 -3.55 32.21 16.32
N GLY A 82 -3.76 30.93 16.66
CA GLY A 82 -2.71 29.92 16.62
C GLY A 82 -2.08 29.76 15.23
N ALA A 83 -2.89 29.72 14.18
CA ALA A 83 -2.41 29.66 12.80
C ALA A 83 -1.58 30.91 12.41
N PHE A 84 -2.01 32.10 12.80
CA PHE A 84 -1.26 33.34 12.58
C PHE A 84 0.07 33.35 13.34
N ALA A 85 0.08 32.89 14.59
CA ALA A 85 1.32 32.75 15.36
C ALA A 85 2.29 31.75 14.69
N GLY A 86 1.80 30.60 14.24
CA GLY A 86 2.59 29.64 13.47
C GLY A 86 3.11 30.21 12.15
N THR A 87 2.30 31.00 11.44
CA THR A 87 2.71 31.70 10.21
C THR A 87 3.85 32.68 10.50
N ALA A 88 3.72 33.50 11.53
CA ALA A 88 4.75 34.47 11.92
C ALA A 88 6.08 33.77 12.26
N VAL A 89 6.02 32.68 13.01
CA VAL A 89 7.20 31.85 13.33
C VAL A 89 7.84 31.29 12.06
N GLY A 90 7.06 30.71 11.15
CA GLY A 90 7.58 30.18 9.89
C GLY A 90 8.22 31.26 9.00
N VAL A 91 7.59 32.43 8.90
CA VAL A 91 8.13 33.58 8.16
C VAL A 91 9.45 34.06 8.77
N THR A 92 9.55 34.09 10.11
CA THR A 92 10.81 34.42 10.78
C THR A 92 11.91 33.41 10.46
N VAL A 93 11.63 32.10 10.51
CA VAL A 93 12.62 31.06 10.16
C VAL A 93 13.14 31.24 8.72
N ILE A 94 12.24 31.37 7.75
CA ILE A 94 12.62 31.58 6.34
C ILE A 94 13.33 32.92 6.13
N GLY A 95 12.89 33.98 6.82
CA GLY A 95 13.52 35.29 6.78
C GLY A 95 14.96 35.23 7.29
N MET A 96 15.21 34.49 8.36
CA MET A 96 16.56 34.31 8.89
C MET A 96 17.46 33.54 7.93
N TRP A 97 16.93 32.57 7.17
CA TRP A 97 17.71 31.91 6.11
C TRP A 97 18.12 32.89 5.01
N LEU A 98 17.21 33.80 4.62
CA LEU A 98 17.46 34.78 3.56
C LEU A 98 18.35 35.94 3.98
N VAL A 99 18.35 36.35 5.25
CA VAL A 99 19.17 37.48 5.74
C VAL A 99 20.58 37.04 6.14
N GLU A 100 20.80 35.74 6.33
CA GLU A 100 22.12 35.22 6.67
C GLU A 100 23.13 35.39 5.52
N ASP A 101 24.28 36.00 5.81
CA ASP A 101 25.36 36.23 4.83
C ASP A 101 26.15 34.95 4.49
N ARG A 102 26.10 33.95 5.38
CA ARG A 102 26.83 32.68 5.25
C ARG A 102 25.93 31.48 5.54
N PRO A 103 24.81 31.31 4.82
CA PRO A 103 23.91 30.19 5.05
C PRO A 103 24.59 28.89 4.59
N ALA A 104 24.19 27.77 5.19
CA ALA A 104 24.59 26.47 4.69
C ALA A 104 23.94 26.19 3.32
N LEU A 105 24.73 26.34 2.27
CA LEU A 105 24.26 26.17 0.89
C LEU A 105 23.83 24.73 0.62
N ASN A 106 22.78 24.58 -0.18
CA ASN A 106 22.23 23.30 -0.59
C ASN A 106 21.44 23.43 -1.90
N TRP A 107 20.86 22.33 -2.37
CA TRP A 107 20.11 22.32 -3.64
C TRP A 107 18.90 23.27 -3.69
N THR A 108 18.33 23.66 -2.54
CA THR A 108 17.23 24.64 -2.43
C THR A 108 17.72 26.09 -2.28
N MET A 109 18.94 26.29 -1.79
CA MET A 109 19.58 27.59 -1.57
C MET A 109 21.04 27.53 -2.04
N GLN A 110 21.26 27.77 -3.33
CA GLN A 110 22.58 27.58 -3.95
C GLN A 110 23.50 28.79 -3.81
N ARG A 111 22.98 29.94 -3.37
CA ARG A 111 23.72 31.17 -3.08
C ARG A 111 23.06 31.91 -1.91
N PRO A 112 23.83 32.70 -1.13
CA PRO A 112 23.27 33.53 -0.06
C PRO A 112 22.12 34.41 -0.56
N HIS A 113 21.13 34.66 0.31
CA HIS A 113 19.97 35.51 0.04
C HIS A 113 19.06 35.10 -1.13
N SER A 114 19.22 33.91 -1.71
CA SER A 114 18.43 33.48 -2.87
C SER A 114 18.03 32.01 -2.82
N PHE A 115 16.73 31.76 -3.03
CA PHE A 115 16.21 30.41 -3.20
C PHE A 115 16.13 30.02 -4.68
N THR A 116 16.31 28.74 -4.97
CA THR A 116 15.90 28.15 -6.24
C THR A 116 14.37 28.01 -6.29
N ALA A 117 13.79 27.61 -7.42
CA ALA A 117 12.36 27.32 -7.50
C ALA A 117 11.91 26.28 -6.45
N ALA A 118 12.74 25.26 -6.21
CA ALA A 118 12.51 24.27 -5.16
C ALA A 118 12.58 24.90 -3.76
N GLY A 119 13.51 25.84 -3.52
CA GLY A 119 13.62 26.55 -2.25
C GLY A 119 12.46 27.50 -1.98
N VAL A 120 11.95 28.21 -2.99
CA VAL A 120 10.75 29.05 -2.84
C VAL A 120 9.54 28.18 -2.49
N TRP A 121 9.37 27.04 -3.16
CA TRP A 121 8.30 26.10 -2.84
C TRP A 121 8.43 25.54 -1.42
N HIS A 122 9.63 25.11 -1.04
CA HIS A 122 9.92 24.60 0.30
C HIS A 122 9.61 25.66 1.38
N ALA A 123 10.02 26.91 1.15
CA ALA A 123 9.77 28.02 2.07
C ALA A 123 8.26 28.27 2.27
N VAL A 124 7.49 28.30 1.19
CA VAL A 124 6.02 28.44 1.24
C VAL A 124 5.40 27.26 1.99
N PHE A 125 5.85 26.04 1.70
CA PHE A 125 5.40 24.83 2.39
C PHE A 125 5.69 24.90 3.89
N LEU A 126 6.91 25.28 4.31
CA LEU A 126 7.29 25.35 5.72
C LEU A 126 6.43 26.35 6.49
N VAL A 127 6.19 27.55 5.93
CA VAL A 127 5.30 28.56 6.54
C VAL A 127 3.88 28.00 6.70
N ALA A 128 3.35 27.34 5.66
CA ALA A 128 2.04 26.73 5.70
C ALA A 128 1.97 25.56 6.72
N ALA A 129 3.02 24.76 6.82
CA ALA A 129 3.14 23.66 7.78
C ALA A 129 3.16 24.21 9.22
N CYS A 130 3.96 25.25 9.50
CA CYS A 130 3.97 25.91 10.81
C CYS A 130 2.59 26.45 11.20
N ALA A 131 1.89 27.10 10.27
CA ALA A 131 0.52 27.58 10.49
C ALA A 131 -0.45 26.42 10.78
N LEU A 132 -0.36 25.33 10.02
CA LEU A 132 -1.19 24.14 10.16
C LEU A 132 -0.96 23.43 11.51
N PHE A 133 0.30 23.18 11.90
CA PHE A 133 0.58 22.49 13.15
C PHE A 133 0.26 23.34 14.38
N ALA A 134 0.48 24.66 14.31
CA ALA A 134 0.04 25.57 15.38
C ALA A 134 -1.50 25.59 15.49
N TRP A 135 -2.22 25.57 14.36
CA TRP A 135 -3.67 25.42 14.34
C TRP A 135 -4.13 24.10 14.99
N LEU A 136 -3.53 22.96 14.59
CA LEU A 136 -3.85 21.63 15.14
C LEU A 136 -3.55 21.51 16.63
N ALA A 137 -2.40 22.02 17.08
CA ALA A 137 -2.00 22.02 18.48
C ALA A 137 -2.93 22.87 19.34
N THR A 138 -3.27 24.07 18.86
CA THR A 138 -4.23 24.95 19.55
C THR A 138 -5.61 24.31 19.63
N ASP A 139 -6.06 23.68 18.54
CA ASP A 139 -7.35 22.97 18.50
C ASP A 139 -7.38 21.82 19.51
N LEU A 140 -6.31 21.01 19.57
CA LEU A 140 -6.17 19.94 20.55
C LEU A 140 -6.18 20.47 21.99
N ALA A 141 -5.42 21.53 22.28
CA ALA A 141 -5.34 22.12 23.62
C ALA A 141 -6.71 22.65 24.10
N LEU A 142 -7.48 23.30 23.21
CA LEU A 142 -8.84 23.74 23.53
C LEU A 142 -9.75 22.56 23.86
N HIS A 143 -9.67 21.48 23.08
CA HIS A 143 -10.48 20.29 23.29
C HIS A 143 -10.08 19.53 24.56
N LEU A 144 -8.79 19.49 24.91
CA LEU A 144 -8.32 18.94 26.18
C LEU A 144 -8.89 19.73 27.36
N ARG A 145 -8.92 21.07 27.28
CA ARG A 145 -9.43 21.93 28.35
C ARG A 145 -10.94 21.85 28.58
N HIS A 146 -11.72 21.58 27.53
CA HIS A 146 -13.19 21.60 27.58
C HIS A 146 -13.84 20.21 27.55
N SER A 147 -13.04 19.15 27.55
CA SER A 147 -13.52 17.76 27.64
C SER A 147 -13.53 17.27 29.07
N GLY A 148 -14.41 16.34 29.39
CA GLY A 148 -14.38 15.67 30.70
C GLY A 148 -13.14 14.78 30.89
N ASP A 149 -12.68 14.67 32.13
CA ASP A 149 -11.46 13.95 32.53
C ASP A 149 -11.35 12.53 31.96
N ALA A 150 -12.47 11.80 31.91
CA ALA A 150 -12.49 10.45 31.37
C ALA A 150 -12.15 10.41 29.86
N ALA A 151 -12.64 11.39 29.08
CA ALA A 151 -12.36 11.50 27.66
C ALA A 151 -10.93 11.97 27.42
N VAL A 152 -10.46 12.95 28.19
CA VAL A 152 -9.07 13.45 28.17
C VAL A 152 -8.10 12.33 28.48
N ARG A 153 -8.31 11.62 29.59
CA ARG A 153 -7.51 10.46 29.99
C ARG A 153 -7.47 9.40 28.91
N ARG A 154 -8.62 9.05 28.32
CA ARG A 154 -8.72 8.07 27.23
C ARG A 154 -7.97 8.51 25.98
N SER A 155 -7.96 9.81 25.66
CA SER A 155 -7.28 10.35 24.48
C SER A 155 -5.76 10.43 24.69
N LEU A 156 -5.32 10.92 25.85
CA LEU A 156 -3.89 11.05 26.18
C LEU A 156 -3.22 9.73 26.50
N SER A 157 -3.96 8.76 27.06
CA SER A 157 -3.49 7.37 27.19
C SER A 157 -3.69 6.55 25.91
N SER A 158 -4.08 7.20 24.80
CA SER A 158 -4.25 6.53 23.53
C SER A 158 -2.95 6.46 22.76
N SER A 159 -2.93 5.52 21.84
CA SER A 159 -1.79 5.30 20.98
C SER A 159 -1.49 6.47 20.04
N TRP A 160 -2.51 7.25 19.68
CA TRP A 160 -2.30 8.46 18.88
C TRP A 160 -1.44 9.49 19.61
N ALA A 161 -1.53 9.56 20.93
CA ALA A 161 -0.70 10.46 21.74
C ALA A 161 0.76 10.05 21.72
N VAL A 162 1.05 8.75 21.90
CA VAL A 162 2.42 8.20 21.82
C VAL A 162 3.06 8.51 20.45
N VAL A 163 2.32 8.30 19.36
CA VAL A 163 2.82 8.53 18.00
C VAL A 163 3.02 10.01 17.74
N ALA A 164 2.08 10.87 18.16
CA ALA A 164 2.25 12.31 18.04
C ALA A 164 3.52 12.79 18.76
N LEU A 165 3.75 12.31 19.99
CA LEU A 165 4.96 12.64 20.76
C LEU A 165 6.22 12.12 20.08
N ALA A 166 6.20 10.87 19.59
CA ALA A 166 7.35 10.29 18.90
C ALA A 166 7.67 10.98 17.57
N CYS A 167 6.67 11.36 16.78
CA CYS A 167 6.88 12.16 15.56
C CYS A 167 7.42 13.55 15.89
N THR A 168 6.92 14.18 16.96
CA THR A 168 7.38 15.51 17.38
C THR A 168 8.82 15.47 17.85
N ALA A 169 9.16 14.55 18.75
CA ALA A 169 10.52 14.39 19.26
C ALA A 169 11.49 13.89 18.19
N GLY A 170 11.05 12.95 17.34
CA GLY A 170 11.81 12.47 16.20
C GLY A 170 12.14 13.59 15.22
N TYR A 171 11.16 14.40 14.81
CA TYR A 171 11.39 15.52 13.90
C TYR A 171 12.32 16.57 14.52
N ALA A 172 12.16 16.84 15.82
CA ALA A 172 13.07 17.70 16.58
C ALA A 172 14.52 17.21 16.53
N TRP A 173 14.75 15.92 16.75
CA TRP A 173 16.08 15.33 16.64
C TRP A 173 16.66 15.45 15.23
N LEU A 174 15.87 15.15 14.19
CA LEU A 174 16.34 15.28 12.80
C LEU A 174 16.72 16.72 12.45
N GLY A 175 15.96 17.69 12.96
CA GLY A 175 16.31 19.10 12.84
C GLY A 175 17.61 19.47 13.55
N ILE A 176 17.85 18.95 14.77
CA ILE A 176 19.13 19.11 15.47
C ILE A 176 20.27 18.55 14.63
N PHE A 177 20.12 17.31 14.16
CA PHE A 177 21.16 16.60 13.43
C PHE A 177 21.56 17.34 12.15
N ASP A 178 20.58 17.73 11.33
CA ASP A 178 20.83 18.46 10.08
C ASP A 178 21.40 19.87 10.37
N ALA A 179 20.97 20.54 11.44
CA ALA A 179 21.51 21.85 11.84
C ALA A 179 22.96 21.76 12.32
N LEU A 180 23.33 20.72 13.07
CA LEU A 180 24.71 20.48 13.50
C LEU A 180 25.63 20.17 12.31
N GLY A 181 25.17 19.38 11.34
CA GLY A 181 25.89 19.12 10.09
C GLY A 181 26.12 20.38 9.25
N SER A 182 25.26 21.39 9.40
CA SER A 182 25.33 22.67 8.69
C SER A 182 26.33 23.68 9.28
N GLY A 183 27.12 23.31 10.28
CA GLY A 183 28.15 24.17 10.87
C GLY A 183 27.61 25.27 11.80
N GLY A 184 26.38 25.13 12.31
CA GLY A 184 25.82 26.05 13.30
C GLY A 184 25.32 27.39 12.71
N SER A 185 24.84 27.39 11.47
CA SER A 185 24.21 28.56 10.84
C SER A 185 23.14 29.20 11.74
N VAL A 186 22.96 30.51 11.63
CA VAL A 186 21.94 31.27 12.37
C VAL A 186 20.55 30.78 11.95
N GLY A 187 20.35 30.50 10.67
CA GLY A 187 19.15 29.87 10.14
C GLY A 187 18.88 28.50 10.76
N GLY A 188 19.90 27.63 10.85
CA GLY A 188 19.79 26.31 11.47
C GLY A 188 19.47 26.38 12.97
N THR A 189 20.13 27.28 13.70
CA THR A 189 19.90 27.49 15.13
C THR A 189 18.50 28.02 15.41
N THR A 190 18.01 28.96 14.59
CA THR A 190 16.65 29.52 14.71
C THR A 190 15.60 28.44 14.46
N SER A 191 15.76 27.65 13.40
CA SER A 191 14.90 26.48 13.11
C SER A 191 14.86 25.52 14.30
N LEU A 192 16.02 25.26 14.91
CA LEU A 192 16.14 24.37 16.05
C LEU A 192 15.39 24.91 17.29
N VAL A 193 15.62 26.16 17.67
CA VAL A 193 14.98 26.77 18.84
C VAL A 193 13.46 26.76 18.69
N VAL A 194 12.97 27.12 17.51
CA VAL A 194 11.53 27.08 17.18
C VAL A 194 10.98 25.67 17.33
N LEU A 195 11.69 24.67 16.82
CA LEU A 195 11.24 23.29 16.80
C LEU A 195 11.22 22.66 18.20
N VAL A 196 12.26 22.87 19.00
CA VAL A 196 12.31 22.44 20.41
C VAL A 196 11.25 23.16 21.22
N GLY A 197 11.08 24.47 21.01
CA GLY A 197 10.02 25.24 21.65
C GLY A 197 8.62 24.69 21.34
N ALA A 198 8.35 24.37 20.08
CA ALA A 198 7.08 23.76 19.67
C ALA A 198 6.87 22.37 20.32
N ALA A 199 7.91 21.53 20.37
CA ALA A 199 7.84 20.21 21.00
C ALA A 199 7.51 20.29 22.49
N VAL A 200 8.17 21.22 23.21
CA VAL A 200 7.90 21.49 24.63
C VAL A 200 6.47 22.00 24.82
N VAL A 201 6.01 22.95 24.02
CA VAL A 201 4.64 23.49 24.11
C VAL A 201 3.59 22.39 23.88
N VAL A 202 3.77 21.54 22.87
CA VAL A 202 2.83 20.42 22.59
C VAL A 202 2.86 19.41 23.74
N GLY A 203 4.04 19.00 24.21
CA GLY A 203 4.17 18.09 25.35
C GLY A 203 3.53 18.65 26.61
N CYS A 204 3.83 19.90 26.95
CA CYS A 204 3.24 20.57 28.12
C CYS A 204 1.72 20.73 27.99
N ALA A 205 1.22 21.10 26.82
CA ALA A 205 -0.21 21.22 26.56
C ALA A 205 -0.94 19.88 26.74
N MET A 206 -0.30 18.77 26.37
CA MET A 206 -0.85 17.43 26.54
C MET A 206 -0.93 16.98 28.00
N PHE A 207 0.04 17.34 28.85
CA PHE A 207 0.13 16.78 30.21
C PHE A 207 -0.28 17.72 31.35
N PHE A 208 -0.16 19.04 31.19
CA PHE A 208 -0.44 20.00 32.27
C PHE A 208 -1.81 20.69 32.16
N VAL A 209 -2.37 20.80 30.96
CA VAL A 209 -3.73 21.37 30.75
C VAL A 209 -4.84 20.56 31.46
N PRO A 210 -4.77 19.21 31.59
CA PRO A 210 -5.82 18.42 32.25
C PRO A 210 -5.81 18.42 33.79
N GLY A 211 -4.91 19.14 34.46
CA GLY A 211 -4.94 19.27 35.93
C GLY A 211 -4.16 18.21 36.75
N GLY A 212 -3.18 17.49 36.17
CA GLY A 212 -2.21 16.72 36.96
C GLY A 212 -1.56 15.51 36.26
N PHE A 213 -0.38 15.11 36.75
CA PHE A 213 0.39 13.97 36.23
C PHE A 213 -0.19 12.64 36.74
N HIS A 214 -0.66 11.78 35.83
CA HIS A 214 -1.13 10.43 36.14
C HIS A 214 -0.08 9.38 35.74
N ARG A 215 0.05 8.28 36.48
CA ARG A 215 0.96 7.16 36.15
C ARG A 215 0.83 6.65 34.71
N ARG A 216 -0.39 6.63 34.14
CA ARG A 216 -0.64 6.25 32.73
C ARG A 216 0.02 7.19 31.72
N TYR A 217 0.31 8.43 32.10
CA TYR A 217 1.06 9.38 31.27
C TYR A 217 2.55 9.06 31.25
N ALA A 218 3.10 8.54 32.35
CA ALA A 218 4.46 8.02 32.37
C ALA A 218 4.64 6.85 31.39
N ASP A 219 3.65 5.94 31.31
CA ASP A 219 3.68 4.82 30.36
C ASP A 219 3.64 5.31 28.89
N VAL A 220 2.83 6.34 28.60
CA VAL A 220 2.76 6.98 27.26
C VAL A 220 4.09 7.64 26.92
N LEU A 221 4.66 8.40 27.86
CA LEU A 221 5.96 9.05 27.68
C LEU A 221 7.05 8.01 27.45
N LEU A 222 7.14 6.99 28.29
CA LEU A 222 8.11 5.89 28.15
C LEU A 222 7.98 5.21 26.79
N THR A 223 6.76 4.84 26.40
CA THR A 223 6.50 4.20 25.10
C THR A 223 6.88 5.14 23.94
N SER A 224 6.58 6.44 24.06
CA SER A 224 6.93 7.43 23.03
C SER A 224 8.43 7.66 22.95
N SER A 225 9.15 7.63 24.08
CA SER A 225 10.60 7.75 24.13
C SER A 225 11.27 6.52 23.50
N ILE A 226 10.79 5.31 23.81
CA ILE A 226 11.27 4.08 23.15
C ILE A 226 11.05 4.19 21.64
N LEU A 227 9.85 4.57 21.19
CA LEU A 227 9.56 4.73 19.77
C LEU A 227 10.42 5.82 19.11
N THR A 228 10.67 6.93 19.82
CA THR A 228 11.54 8.02 19.36
C THR A 228 12.98 7.54 19.20
N VAL A 229 13.54 6.86 20.20
CA VAL A 229 14.89 6.30 20.12
C VAL A 229 14.99 5.31 18.97
N CYS A 230 13.95 4.48 18.77
CA CYS A 230 13.92 3.58 17.63
C CYS A 230 13.93 4.32 16.31
N LEU A 231 13.18 5.42 16.20
CA LEU A 231 13.15 6.25 15.01
C LEU A 231 14.48 6.96 14.75
N ILE A 232 15.11 7.47 15.81
CA ILE A 232 16.39 8.17 15.74
C ILE A 232 17.48 7.21 15.27
N VAL A 233 17.63 6.07 15.93
CA VAL A 233 18.65 5.07 15.57
C VAL A 233 18.42 4.57 14.13
N PHE A 234 17.16 4.41 13.72
CA PHE A 234 16.79 4.07 12.35
C PHE A 234 17.32 5.11 11.34
N VAL A 235 17.04 6.40 11.57
CA VAL A 235 17.45 7.46 10.64
C VAL A 235 18.97 7.68 10.67
N ASP A 236 19.59 7.50 11.84
CA ASP A 236 21.03 7.66 12.01
C ASP A 236 21.85 6.60 11.28
N ALA A 237 21.37 5.37 11.27
CA ALA A 237 22.00 4.26 10.58
C ALA A 237 21.93 4.36 9.05
N HIS A 238 20.94 5.08 8.51
CA HIS A 238 20.70 5.18 7.06
C HIS A 238 20.50 6.63 6.61
N PRO A 239 21.59 7.43 6.53
CA PRO A 239 21.53 8.77 5.94
C PRO A 239 21.03 8.71 4.49
N HIS A 240 21.33 7.62 3.78
CA HIS A 240 20.84 7.34 2.43
C HIS A 240 20.19 5.97 2.39
N VAL A 241 19.00 5.89 1.80
CA VAL A 241 18.22 4.66 1.79
C VAL A 241 18.47 3.93 0.48
N GLY A 242 19.23 2.83 0.55
CA GLY A 242 19.39 1.90 -0.57
C GLY A 242 18.10 1.11 -0.83
N ALA A 243 17.99 0.51 -2.03
CA ALA A 243 16.81 -0.30 -2.41
C ALA A 243 16.54 -1.46 -1.42
N LEU A 244 17.59 -2.07 -0.87
CA LEU A 244 17.49 -3.13 0.13
C LEU A 244 16.85 -2.64 1.43
N THR A 245 17.26 -1.47 1.93
CA THR A 245 16.69 -0.85 3.14
C THR A 245 15.21 -0.50 2.94
N TYR A 246 14.82 -0.02 1.75
CA TYR A 246 13.42 0.26 1.43
C TYR A 246 12.56 -1.01 1.45
N ALA A 247 12.99 -2.08 0.80
CA ALA A 247 12.23 -3.31 0.73
C ALA A 247 12.14 -4.01 2.10
N ALA A 248 13.21 -3.94 2.90
CA ALA A 248 13.21 -4.37 4.30
C ALA A 248 12.23 -3.56 5.16
N LEU A 249 12.17 -2.23 4.99
CA LEU A 249 11.22 -1.37 5.70
C LEU A 249 9.78 -1.70 5.31
N ILE A 250 9.49 -1.90 4.02
CA ILE A 250 8.16 -2.31 3.55
C ILE A 250 7.76 -3.65 4.19
N SER A 251 8.69 -4.62 4.22
CA SER A 251 8.49 -5.91 4.90
C SER A 251 8.14 -5.74 6.38
N ALA A 252 8.89 -4.92 7.12
CA ALA A 252 8.62 -4.63 8.52
C ALA A 252 7.27 -3.95 8.77
N VAL A 253 6.93 -2.94 7.96
CA VAL A 253 5.66 -2.22 8.08
C VAL A 253 4.47 -3.14 7.80
N THR A 254 4.56 -3.94 6.75
CA THR A 254 3.48 -4.83 6.31
C THR A 254 3.33 -6.04 7.23
N CYS A 255 4.42 -6.56 7.81
CA CYS A 255 4.40 -7.50 8.95
C CYS A 255 3.63 -6.92 10.14
N ALA A 256 3.87 -5.66 10.49
CA ALA A 256 3.17 -5.01 11.60
C ALA A 256 1.68 -4.81 11.31
N VAL A 257 1.31 -4.49 10.05
CA VAL A 257 -0.09 -4.41 9.60
C VAL A 257 -0.75 -5.78 9.61
N GLY A 258 -0.06 -6.84 9.16
CA GLY A 258 -0.55 -8.22 9.22
C GLY A 258 -0.78 -8.65 10.68
N LEU A 259 0.19 -8.39 11.56
CA LEU A 259 0.07 -8.64 12.99
C LEU A 259 -1.11 -7.87 13.60
N ALA A 260 -1.35 -6.63 13.16
CA ALA A 260 -2.48 -5.81 13.57
C ALA A 260 -3.85 -6.48 13.33
N GLY A 261 -3.96 -7.37 12.36
CA GLY A 261 -5.20 -8.08 12.05
C GLY A 261 -5.46 -9.35 12.87
N THR A 262 -4.50 -9.83 13.69
CA THR A 262 -4.54 -11.14 14.40
C THR A 262 -5.38 -11.18 15.67
N THR A 263 -6.07 -10.10 16.02
CA THR A 263 -6.85 -10.01 17.26
C THR A 263 -8.29 -10.47 17.09
N VAL A 264 -8.72 -11.39 17.97
CA VAL A 264 -10.11 -11.84 18.08
C VAL A 264 -10.92 -10.85 18.95
N THR A 265 -12.17 -10.58 18.52
CA THR A 265 -13.26 -9.84 19.19
C THR A 265 -12.87 -8.83 20.28
N GLY A 266 -12.87 -7.54 19.92
CA GLY A 266 -12.97 -6.41 20.88
C GLY A 266 -11.67 -5.65 21.21
N ALA A 267 -10.51 -6.19 20.86
CA ALA A 267 -9.22 -5.54 21.14
C ALA A 267 -8.53 -5.06 19.85
N SER A 268 -8.90 -3.86 19.36
CA SER A 268 -8.19 -3.24 18.24
C SER A 268 -6.69 -3.08 18.58
N ILE A 269 -5.82 -3.65 17.75
CA ILE A 269 -4.41 -3.23 17.72
C ILE A 269 -4.39 -1.73 17.44
N SER A 270 -3.64 -1.02 18.25
CA SER A 270 -3.52 0.41 18.07
C SER A 270 -2.39 0.76 17.13
N ALA A 271 -2.47 1.96 16.56
CA ALA A 271 -1.39 2.54 15.79
C ALA A 271 -0.01 2.44 16.48
N VAL A 272 0.08 2.43 17.81
CA VAL A 272 1.34 2.29 18.56
C VAL A 272 1.90 0.89 18.59
N GLU A 273 1.05 -0.12 18.69
CA GLU A 273 1.52 -1.50 18.58
C GLU A 273 2.00 -1.73 17.15
N THR A 274 1.25 -1.28 16.15
CA THR A 274 1.72 -1.33 14.76
C THR A 274 3.03 -0.56 14.59
N LEU A 275 3.14 0.68 15.06
CA LEU A 275 4.33 1.52 14.88
C LEU A 275 5.52 1.12 15.74
N GLY A 276 5.28 0.61 16.95
CA GLY A 276 6.31 0.05 17.83
C GLY A 276 6.84 -1.27 17.28
N VAL A 277 5.96 -2.11 16.73
CA VAL A 277 6.34 -3.31 15.98
C VAL A 277 7.13 -2.93 14.72
N CYS A 278 6.66 -1.94 13.94
CA CYS A 278 7.41 -1.40 12.80
C CYS A 278 8.79 -0.88 13.21
N GLY A 279 8.87 -0.11 14.31
CA GLY A 279 10.10 0.49 14.80
C GLY A 279 11.10 -0.54 15.29
N LEU A 280 10.65 -1.49 16.12
CA LEU A 280 11.48 -2.59 16.63
C LEU A 280 11.99 -3.50 15.51
N PHE A 281 11.12 -3.84 14.56
CA PHE A 281 11.49 -4.67 13.43
C PHE A 281 12.35 -3.94 12.41
N GLY A 282 12.06 -2.68 12.13
CA GLY A 282 12.89 -1.83 11.28
C GLY A 282 14.29 -1.66 11.87
N LEU A 283 14.40 -1.35 13.17
CA LEU A 283 15.68 -1.29 13.89
C LEU A 283 16.47 -2.60 13.82
N ALA A 284 15.80 -3.71 14.07
CA ALA A 284 16.40 -5.03 14.04
C ALA A 284 16.99 -5.34 12.66
N THR A 285 16.25 -5.02 11.59
CA THR A 285 16.75 -5.19 10.23
C THR A 285 17.89 -4.25 9.89
N ILE A 286 17.83 -3.03 10.41
CA ILE A 286 18.84 -2.01 10.20
C ILE A 286 20.16 -2.34 10.88
N PHE A 287 20.12 -2.72 12.16
CA PHE A 287 21.30 -3.10 12.93
C PHE A 287 22.11 -4.19 12.22
N VAL A 288 21.43 -5.17 11.62
CA VAL A 288 22.06 -6.25 10.87
C VAL A 288 22.64 -5.77 9.52
N SER A 289 21.99 -4.80 8.87
CA SER A 289 22.44 -4.24 7.59
C SER A 289 23.54 -3.19 7.69
N THR A 290 23.89 -2.72 8.89
CA THR A 290 24.90 -1.65 9.07
C THR A 290 26.11 -2.10 9.84
N ILE A 291 25.95 -3.08 10.71
CA ILE A 291 27.10 -3.68 11.36
C ILE A 291 27.61 -4.72 10.37
N GLN A 292 28.82 -4.51 9.85
CA GLN A 292 29.63 -5.50 9.12
C GLN A 292 30.00 -6.69 10.04
N SER A 293 29.04 -7.17 10.84
CA SER A 293 29.17 -8.23 11.81
C SER A 293 29.44 -9.50 11.04
N ALA A 294 30.64 -10.05 11.21
CA ALA A 294 31.01 -11.38 10.72
C ALA A 294 30.09 -12.49 11.29
N THR A 295 29.23 -12.19 12.27
CA THR A 295 28.52 -13.19 13.07
C THR A 295 27.07 -13.36 12.63
N LEU A 296 26.78 -14.50 12.00
CA LEU A 296 25.44 -14.91 11.54
C LEU A 296 24.37 -14.83 12.64
N TRP A 297 24.72 -15.03 13.92
CA TRP A 297 23.77 -14.96 15.03
C TRP A 297 23.06 -13.60 15.16
N THR A 298 23.72 -12.49 14.79
CA THR A 298 23.13 -11.15 14.85
C THR A 298 21.92 -11.02 13.91
N VAL A 299 21.92 -11.73 12.78
CA VAL A 299 20.84 -11.77 11.79
C VAL A 299 19.55 -12.35 12.37
N PHE A 300 19.65 -13.35 13.24
CA PHE A 300 18.51 -14.05 13.85
C PHE A 300 18.12 -13.44 15.21
N ALA A 301 19.08 -12.94 15.98
CA ALA A 301 18.82 -12.32 17.28
C ALA A 301 17.96 -11.05 17.15
N CYS A 302 18.16 -10.26 16.10
CA CYS A 302 17.46 -8.98 15.94
C CYS A 302 15.94 -9.15 15.69
N PRO A 303 15.47 -9.99 14.74
CA PRO A 303 14.05 -10.29 14.60
C PRO A 303 13.42 -10.88 15.88
N LEU A 304 14.16 -11.70 16.63
CA LEU A 304 13.70 -12.24 17.91
C LEU A 304 13.56 -11.17 18.99
N LEU A 305 14.48 -10.21 19.07
CA LEU A 305 14.36 -9.05 19.95
C LEU A 305 13.18 -8.16 19.53
N GLY A 306 12.97 -7.97 18.23
CA GLY A 306 11.80 -7.27 17.72
C GLY A 306 10.49 -7.96 18.09
N ALA A 307 10.45 -9.29 18.02
CA ALA A 307 9.32 -10.11 18.44
C ALA A 307 9.09 -10.03 19.96
N ALA A 308 10.15 -10.11 20.76
CA ALA A 308 10.08 -9.95 22.20
C ALA A 308 9.58 -8.55 22.59
N GLY A 309 10.07 -7.51 21.93
CA GLY A 309 9.60 -6.14 22.11
C GLY A 309 8.14 -5.96 21.68
N ALA A 310 7.69 -6.58 20.58
CA ALA A 310 6.30 -6.60 20.15
C ALA A 310 5.37 -7.23 21.21
N VAL A 311 5.81 -8.34 21.81
CA VAL A 311 5.10 -9.02 22.91
C VAL A 311 5.10 -8.15 24.17
N ALA A 312 6.24 -7.53 24.52
CA ALA A 312 6.35 -6.65 25.68
C ALA A 312 5.48 -5.39 25.54
N LEU A 313 5.45 -4.76 24.36
CA LEU A 313 4.57 -3.62 24.06
C LEU A 313 3.09 -4.00 24.19
N ARG A 314 2.71 -5.17 23.66
CA ARG A 314 1.34 -5.70 23.80
C ARG A 314 0.97 -5.90 25.28
N TRP A 315 1.88 -6.47 26.05
CA TRP A 315 1.69 -6.73 27.49
C TRP A 315 1.62 -5.45 28.32
N LEU A 316 2.51 -4.49 28.09
CA LEU A 316 2.48 -3.18 28.76
C LEU A 316 1.17 -2.45 28.48
N ARG A 317 0.69 -2.51 27.22
CA ARG A 317 -0.54 -1.84 26.81
C ARG A 317 -1.80 -2.51 27.35
N SER A 318 -1.87 -3.84 27.36
CA SER A 318 -3.05 -4.53 27.91
C SER A 318 -3.32 -4.14 29.36
N ASN A 319 -2.26 -3.88 30.11
CA ASN A 319 -2.35 -3.37 31.49
C ASN A 319 -2.90 -1.94 31.58
N VAL A 320 -2.89 -1.18 30.48
CA VAL A 320 -3.40 0.21 30.38
C VAL A 320 -4.83 0.27 29.84
N THR A 321 -5.17 -0.56 28.84
CA THR A 321 -6.39 -0.37 28.02
C THR A 321 -7.49 -1.41 28.19
N HIS A 322 -7.22 -2.59 28.76
CA HIS A 322 -8.20 -3.68 28.83
C HIS A 322 -8.70 -3.96 30.26
N PRO A 323 -9.96 -4.40 30.44
CA PRO A 323 -10.40 -4.99 31.70
C PRO A 323 -9.60 -6.27 32.00
N PRO A 324 -9.39 -6.61 33.28
CA PRO A 324 -8.50 -7.70 33.71
C PRO A 324 -8.88 -9.12 33.24
N SER A 325 -10.01 -9.28 32.54
CA SER A 325 -10.55 -10.57 32.09
C SER A 325 -10.05 -11.07 30.73
N GLN A 326 -9.29 -10.28 29.96
CA GLN A 326 -8.77 -10.71 28.66
C GLN A 326 -7.27 -11.01 28.73
N ALA A 327 -6.89 -12.25 28.35
CA ALA A 327 -5.49 -12.62 28.23
C ALA A 327 -4.79 -11.73 27.18
N PRO A 328 -3.70 -11.05 27.53
CA PRO A 328 -3.10 -10.01 26.69
C PRO A 328 -2.41 -10.57 25.43
N ILE A 329 -2.02 -11.85 25.49
CA ILE A 329 -1.28 -12.59 24.47
C ILE A 329 -2.07 -13.87 24.18
N THR A 330 -2.47 -14.06 22.93
CA THR A 330 -3.20 -15.26 22.46
C THR A 330 -2.28 -16.14 21.61
N GLY A 331 -2.64 -17.41 21.42
CA GLY A 331 -1.94 -18.30 20.48
C GLY A 331 -1.89 -17.72 19.06
N LYS A 332 -3.02 -17.20 18.53
CA LYS A 332 -3.08 -16.55 17.21
C LYS A 332 -2.12 -15.35 17.09
N TYR A 333 -1.99 -14.55 18.17
CA TYR A 333 -1.04 -13.43 18.20
C TYR A 333 0.40 -13.91 18.18
N LEU A 334 0.75 -14.91 19.01
CA LEU A 334 2.10 -15.49 19.03
C LEU A 334 2.48 -16.11 17.69
N THR A 335 1.55 -16.80 17.03
CA THR A 335 1.77 -17.31 15.66
C THR A 335 2.03 -16.16 14.68
N GLY A 336 1.24 -15.08 14.75
CA GLY A 336 1.47 -13.89 13.92
C GLY A 336 2.82 -13.22 14.18
N VAL A 337 3.25 -13.12 15.45
CA VAL A 337 4.59 -12.60 15.82
C VAL A 337 5.69 -13.50 15.28
N GLY A 338 5.55 -14.81 15.40
CA GLY A 338 6.50 -15.78 14.85
C GLY A 338 6.63 -15.68 13.33
N ILE A 339 5.49 -15.58 12.62
CA ILE A 339 5.42 -15.33 11.18
C ILE A 339 6.19 -14.05 10.81
N ALA A 340 5.91 -12.94 11.51
CA ALA A 340 6.59 -11.66 11.27
C ALA A 340 8.11 -11.77 11.51
N ALA A 341 8.52 -12.42 12.61
CA ALA A 341 9.93 -12.63 12.93
C ALA A 341 10.66 -13.44 11.84
N CYS A 342 10.03 -14.48 11.29
CA CYS A 342 10.60 -15.27 10.20
C CYS A 342 10.76 -14.46 8.90
N LEU A 343 9.77 -13.64 8.52
CA LEU A 343 9.87 -12.77 7.34
C LEU A 343 10.97 -11.74 7.45
N LEU A 344 11.13 -11.21 8.66
CA LEU A 344 12.17 -10.25 8.95
C LEU A 344 13.52 -10.90 9.00
N ALA A 345 13.64 -12.10 9.57
CA ALA A 345 14.86 -12.90 9.51
C ALA A 345 15.28 -13.17 8.06
N ALA A 346 14.32 -13.48 7.17
CA ALA A 346 14.61 -13.62 5.75
C ALA A 346 15.12 -12.31 5.12
N SER A 347 14.50 -11.18 5.49
CA SER A 347 14.89 -9.85 5.00
C SER A 347 16.27 -9.42 5.53
N THR A 348 16.54 -9.62 6.83
CA THR A 348 17.82 -9.31 7.47
C THR A 348 18.94 -10.20 6.94
N PHE A 349 18.65 -11.49 6.73
CA PHE A 349 19.60 -12.43 6.17
C PHE A 349 19.93 -12.09 4.71
N GLY A 350 18.93 -11.71 3.93
CA GLY A 350 19.14 -11.17 2.59
C GLY A 350 20.07 -9.96 2.63
N ALA A 351 19.76 -8.95 3.43
CA ALA A 351 20.63 -7.77 3.56
C ALA A 351 22.08 -8.14 3.97
N TRP A 352 22.24 -9.02 4.96
CA TRP A 352 23.55 -9.50 5.44
C TRP A 352 24.35 -10.27 4.39
N LEU A 353 23.68 -11.04 3.53
CA LEU A 353 24.32 -11.75 2.41
C LEU A 353 24.78 -10.79 1.32
N GLY A 354 23.99 -9.74 1.02
CA GLY A 354 24.30 -8.78 -0.05
C GLY A 354 25.59 -8.00 0.16
N GLU A 355 26.16 -8.03 1.37
CA GLU A 355 27.46 -7.42 1.70
C GLU A 355 28.65 -8.39 1.55
N ARG A 356 28.43 -9.64 1.11
CA ARG A 356 29.47 -10.69 1.09
C ARG A 356 29.53 -11.40 -0.26
N ASP A 357 30.70 -11.32 -0.89
CA ASP A 357 30.91 -11.81 -2.26
C ASP A 357 31.00 -13.35 -2.42
N ASN A 358 30.97 -14.16 -1.34
CA ASN A 358 31.39 -15.58 -1.39
C ASN A 358 30.30 -16.64 -1.06
N TYR A 359 29.01 -16.30 -0.97
CA TYR A 359 27.97 -17.23 -0.47
C TYR A 359 26.87 -17.57 -1.50
N GLU A 360 27.24 -17.70 -2.77
CA GLU A 360 26.34 -17.79 -3.93
C GLU A 360 25.39 -19.00 -3.89
N ILE A 361 25.94 -20.20 -3.74
CA ILE A 361 25.18 -21.48 -3.77
C ILE A 361 24.41 -21.69 -2.46
N THR A 362 25.03 -21.38 -1.33
CA THR A 362 24.40 -21.48 -0.01
C THR A 362 23.21 -20.53 0.09
N GLY A 363 23.35 -19.32 -0.47
CA GLY A 363 22.29 -18.32 -0.52
C GLY A 363 21.09 -18.75 -1.35
N ALA A 364 21.32 -19.28 -2.56
CA ALA A 364 20.31 -19.85 -3.43
C ALA A 364 19.50 -21.01 -2.78
N PHE A 365 20.20 -21.92 -2.10
CA PHE A 365 19.59 -23.04 -1.40
C PHE A 365 18.75 -22.56 -0.20
N VAL A 366 19.26 -21.60 0.57
CA VAL A 366 18.53 -21.00 1.70
C VAL A 366 17.31 -20.22 1.22
N LEU A 367 17.36 -19.48 0.11
CA LEU A 367 16.19 -18.82 -0.49
C LEU A 367 15.08 -19.82 -0.82
N THR A 368 15.43 -20.97 -1.38
CA THR A 368 14.48 -22.03 -1.73
C THR A 368 13.88 -22.68 -0.49
N ILE A 369 14.71 -23.00 0.52
CA ILE A 369 14.24 -23.56 1.80
C ILE A 369 13.36 -22.56 2.53
N VAL A 370 13.79 -21.31 2.65
CA VAL A 370 13.02 -20.25 3.31
C VAL A 370 11.70 -20.03 2.57
N GLY A 371 11.69 -19.96 1.24
CA GLY A 371 10.46 -19.88 0.45
C GLY A 371 9.52 -21.07 0.68
N ALA A 372 10.05 -22.29 0.73
CA ALA A 372 9.27 -23.50 0.99
C ALA A 372 8.74 -23.58 2.43
N VAL A 373 9.55 -23.22 3.42
CA VAL A 373 9.19 -23.21 4.85
C VAL A 373 8.19 -22.10 5.15
N LEU A 374 8.42 -20.89 4.65
CA LEU A 374 7.47 -19.77 4.75
C LEU A 374 6.17 -20.11 4.04
N GLY A 375 6.25 -20.63 2.81
CA GLY A 375 5.08 -21.10 2.06
C GLY A 375 4.28 -22.14 2.82
N GLY A 376 4.92 -23.18 3.36
CA GLY A 376 4.26 -24.25 4.12
C GLY A 376 3.68 -23.79 5.46
N ALA A 377 4.43 -23.02 6.25
CA ALA A 377 3.99 -22.53 7.54
C ALA A 377 2.87 -21.49 7.42
N PHE A 378 2.98 -20.58 6.45
CA PHE A 378 1.97 -19.53 6.25
C PHE A 378 0.72 -20.09 5.61
N PHE A 379 0.87 -21.08 4.72
CA PHE A 379 -0.27 -21.72 4.09
C PHE A 379 -1.25 -22.25 5.12
N GLN A 380 -0.79 -22.95 6.18
CA GLN A 380 -1.69 -23.46 7.22
C GLN A 380 -2.36 -22.33 8.02
N TYR A 381 -1.61 -21.26 8.31
CA TYR A 381 -2.14 -20.10 9.03
C TYR A 381 -3.21 -19.35 8.22
N PHE A 382 -2.91 -19.03 6.97
CA PHE A 382 -3.85 -18.39 6.04
C PHE A 382 -5.06 -19.26 5.75
N LYS A 383 -4.84 -20.58 5.61
CA LYS A 383 -5.91 -21.56 5.45
C LYS A 383 -6.90 -21.47 6.61
N SER A 384 -6.42 -21.51 7.86
CA SER A 384 -7.28 -21.41 9.04
C SER A 384 -8.07 -20.09 9.12
N ASP A 385 -7.40 -18.97 8.85
CA ASP A 385 -8.04 -17.63 8.93
C ASP A 385 -9.18 -17.45 7.94
N PHE A 386 -9.12 -18.16 6.84
CA PHE A 386 -10.11 -18.05 5.80
C PHE A 386 -11.11 -19.19 5.83
N GLU A 387 -10.77 -20.39 6.32
CA GLU A 387 -11.79 -21.34 6.74
C GLU A 387 -12.75 -20.69 7.75
N GLU A 388 -12.22 -19.88 8.69
CA GLU A 388 -13.01 -19.04 9.58
C GLU A 388 -13.86 -18.02 8.80
N LEU A 389 -13.28 -17.31 7.82
CA LEU A 389 -14.03 -16.39 6.96
C LEU A 389 -15.15 -17.10 6.19
N MET A 390 -14.90 -18.29 5.66
CA MET A 390 -15.82 -19.05 4.83
C MET A 390 -16.97 -19.63 5.63
N ALA A 391 -16.68 -20.14 6.82
CA ALA A 391 -17.71 -20.55 7.76
C ALA A 391 -18.64 -19.38 8.09
N ILE A 392 -18.07 -18.20 8.37
CA ILE A 392 -18.84 -17.02 8.77
C ILE A 392 -19.64 -16.41 7.62
N GLU A 393 -19.07 -16.31 6.42
CA GLU A 393 -19.78 -15.79 5.23
C GLU A 393 -20.86 -16.75 4.71
N GLY A 394 -20.67 -18.06 4.94
CA GLY A 394 -21.57 -19.12 4.49
C GLY A 394 -22.72 -19.44 5.45
N ASP A 395 -22.66 -18.95 6.69
CA ASP A 395 -23.69 -19.15 7.73
C ASP A 395 -24.92 -18.27 7.45
N PRO A 396 -26.08 -18.85 7.07
CA PRO A 396 -27.31 -18.10 6.81
C PRO A 396 -27.87 -17.45 8.07
N ASP A 397 -27.66 -18.05 9.25
CA ASP A 397 -28.24 -17.61 10.51
C ASP A 397 -27.58 -16.33 11.05
N ARG A 398 -26.39 -16.01 10.54
CA ARG A 398 -25.63 -14.78 10.87
C ARG A 398 -25.93 -13.60 9.94
N ARG A 399 -26.84 -13.77 8.97
CA ARG A 399 -27.26 -12.71 8.05
C ARG A 399 -28.50 -11.97 8.56
N SER A 400 -28.69 -10.76 8.07
CA SER A 400 -29.93 -10.02 8.31
C SER A 400 -31.12 -10.73 7.63
N PRO A 401 -32.38 -10.41 8.01
CA PRO A 401 -33.57 -10.89 7.29
C PRO A 401 -33.53 -10.63 5.77
N ASP A 402 -32.92 -9.50 5.37
CA ASP A 402 -32.69 -9.14 3.95
C ASP A 402 -31.51 -9.87 3.27
N GLN A 403 -30.97 -10.92 3.90
CA GLN A 403 -29.82 -11.72 3.43
C GLN A 403 -28.51 -10.92 3.29
N LEU A 404 -28.39 -9.76 3.95
CA LEU A 404 -27.19 -8.93 3.96
C LEU A 404 -26.19 -9.38 5.04
N PRO A 405 -24.88 -9.14 4.84
CA PRO A 405 -23.89 -9.46 5.85
C PRO A 405 -24.09 -8.70 7.17
N GLY A 406 -24.19 -9.43 8.28
CA GLY A 406 -24.25 -8.86 9.62
C GLY A 406 -23.03 -8.00 9.97
N SER A 407 -23.10 -7.20 11.04
CA SER A 407 -21.94 -6.40 11.49
C SER A 407 -20.76 -7.27 11.91
N GLU A 408 -21.02 -8.39 12.57
CA GLU A 408 -20.01 -9.37 12.98
C GLU A 408 -19.28 -9.97 11.77
N GLN A 409 -20.03 -10.42 10.75
CA GLN A 409 -19.47 -10.98 9.52
C GLN A 409 -18.55 -9.96 8.82
N ARG A 410 -18.99 -8.70 8.72
CA ARG A 410 -18.20 -7.62 8.12
C ARG A 410 -16.90 -7.32 8.87
N ASP A 411 -16.95 -7.34 10.20
CA ASP A 411 -15.78 -7.11 11.04
C ASP A 411 -14.77 -8.26 10.94
N VAL A 412 -15.25 -9.51 10.92
CA VAL A 412 -14.38 -10.68 10.73
C VAL A 412 -13.74 -10.66 9.35
N ALA A 413 -14.53 -10.42 8.29
CA ALA A 413 -14.03 -10.31 6.93
C ALA A 413 -12.94 -9.25 6.80
N ALA A 414 -13.17 -8.04 7.33
CA ALA A 414 -12.17 -6.98 7.29
C ALA A 414 -10.86 -7.38 7.99
N ARG A 415 -10.93 -8.06 9.15
CA ARG A 415 -9.73 -8.54 9.86
C ARG A 415 -8.96 -9.59 9.07
N VAL A 416 -9.64 -10.60 8.54
CA VAL A 416 -9.01 -11.68 7.76
C VAL A 416 -8.32 -11.10 6.53
N TRP A 417 -8.99 -10.24 5.77
CA TRP A 417 -8.40 -9.63 4.57
C TRP A 417 -7.18 -8.74 4.87
N ILE A 418 -7.21 -7.96 5.95
CA ILE A 418 -6.05 -7.14 6.36
C ILE A 418 -4.85 -8.03 6.71
N ARG A 419 -5.07 -9.15 7.40
CA ARG A 419 -4.00 -10.10 7.73
C ARG A 419 -3.37 -10.72 6.49
N LEU A 420 -4.22 -11.27 5.62
CA LEU A 420 -3.78 -11.89 4.38
C LEU A 420 -2.96 -10.89 3.56
N ALA A 421 -3.49 -9.69 3.33
CA ALA A 421 -2.78 -8.65 2.59
C ALA A 421 -1.46 -8.24 3.26
N GLY A 422 -1.46 -7.98 4.58
CA GLY A 422 -0.28 -7.55 5.32
C GLY A 422 0.86 -8.55 5.26
N PHE A 423 0.58 -9.82 5.57
CA PHE A 423 1.61 -10.87 5.54
C PHE A 423 2.01 -11.26 4.11
N SER A 424 1.11 -11.21 3.13
CA SER A 424 1.47 -11.44 1.72
C SER A 424 2.44 -10.38 1.19
N VAL A 425 2.18 -9.09 1.45
CA VAL A 425 3.09 -8.02 1.02
C VAL A 425 4.44 -8.12 1.75
N ALA A 426 4.42 -8.50 3.03
CA ALA A 426 5.65 -8.72 3.79
C ALA A 426 6.47 -9.89 3.25
N ALA A 427 5.82 -11.02 2.96
CA ALA A 427 6.46 -12.19 2.36
C ALA A 427 7.08 -11.86 1.01
N PHE A 428 6.33 -11.17 0.16
CA PHE A 428 6.83 -10.72 -1.14
C PHE A 428 8.03 -9.77 -0.99
N SER A 429 7.96 -8.82 -0.07
CA SER A 429 9.05 -7.86 0.18
C SER A 429 10.30 -8.55 0.73
N GLY A 430 10.15 -9.50 1.65
CA GLY A 430 11.28 -10.26 2.21
C GLY A 430 11.97 -11.13 1.16
N ILE A 431 11.20 -11.76 0.26
CA ILE A 431 11.75 -12.51 -0.87
C ILE A 431 12.43 -11.57 -1.86
N LEU A 432 11.84 -10.41 -2.15
CA LEU A 432 12.45 -9.42 -3.01
C LEU A 432 13.80 -8.93 -2.47
N VAL A 433 13.90 -8.67 -1.15
CA VAL A 433 15.18 -8.33 -0.50
C VAL A 433 16.19 -9.45 -0.70
N LEU A 434 15.80 -10.69 -0.37
CA LEU A 434 16.67 -11.85 -0.48
C LEU A 434 17.12 -12.09 -1.93
N THR A 435 16.22 -11.92 -2.90
CA THR A 435 16.52 -11.97 -4.33
C THR A 435 17.51 -10.90 -4.72
N ILE A 436 17.27 -9.62 -4.39
CA ILE A 436 18.18 -8.51 -4.77
C ILE A 436 19.57 -8.75 -4.21
N SER A 437 19.68 -9.25 -2.98
CA SER A 437 20.96 -9.53 -2.35
C SER A 437 21.72 -10.70 -2.97
N LEU A 438 21.01 -11.73 -3.41
CA LEU A 438 21.60 -12.90 -4.08
C LEU A 438 21.80 -12.69 -5.58
N ALA A 439 21.17 -11.67 -6.15
CA ALA A 439 21.15 -11.46 -7.58
C ALA A 439 22.59 -11.35 -8.13
N PRO A 440 23.50 -10.53 -7.57
CA PRO A 440 24.84 -10.36 -8.14
C PRO A 440 25.62 -11.67 -8.24
N SER A 441 25.56 -12.51 -7.19
CA SER A 441 26.17 -13.84 -7.18
C SER A 441 25.58 -14.82 -8.20
N LEU A 442 24.37 -14.53 -8.68
CA LEU A 442 23.70 -15.29 -9.73
C LEU A 442 23.90 -14.62 -11.12
N GLY A 443 24.86 -13.71 -11.22
CA GLY A 443 25.22 -12.98 -12.43
C GLY A 443 24.42 -11.70 -12.68
N TRP A 444 23.51 -11.29 -11.80
CA TRP A 444 22.65 -10.11 -12.01
C TRP A 444 23.41 -8.79 -12.04
N HIS A 445 22.92 -7.86 -12.86
CA HIS A 445 23.32 -6.46 -12.88
C HIS A 445 22.10 -5.55 -12.77
N ALA A 446 22.07 -4.62 -11.80
CA ALA A 446 20.92 -3.76 -11.48
C ALA A 446 20.51 -2.72 -12.56
N GLY A 447 21.14 -2.78 -13.73
CA GLY A 447 20.96 -1.80 -14.81
C GLY A 447 21.48 -0.42 -14.43
N ARG A 448 21.66 0.45 -15.43
CA ARG A 448 22.12 1.84 -15.23
C ARG A 448 21.32 2.85 -16.05
N ARG A 449 20.44 2.39 -16.94
CA ARG A 449 19.71 3.31 -17.80
C ARG A 449 18.65 4.07 -17.00
N PRO A 450 18.59 5.40 -17.13
CA PRO A 450 17.51 6.18 -16.54
C PRO A 450 16.18 5.89 -17.25
N ILE A 451 15.08 6.11 -16.53
CA ILE A 451 13.73 5.98 -17.09
C ILE A 451 13.18 7.34 -17.51
N GLY A 452 12.36 7.36 -18.56
CA GLY A 452 11.64 8.55 -19.00
C GLY A 452 10.49 8.91 -18.06
N TRP A 453 10.77 9.73 -17.04
CA TRP A 453 9.78 10.12 -16.02
C TRP A 453 8.56 10.87 -16.55
N GLY A 454 8.66 11.49 -17.73
CA GLY A 454 7.54 12.23 -18.34
C GLY A 454 6.26 11.39 -18.49
N VAL A 455 6.41 10.12 -18.89
CA VAL A 455 5.28 9.19 -19.03
C VAL A 455 4.64 8.90 -17.67
N VAL A 456 5.46 8.62 -16.65
CA VAL A 456 4.99 8.36 -15.28
C VAL A 456 4.18 9.54 -14.77
N VAL A 457 4.70 10.76 -14.90
CA VAL A 457 4.04 11.98 -14.42
C VAL A 457 2.68 12.17 -15.08
N VAL A 458 2.59 12.03 -16.41
CA VAL A 458 1.33 12.19 -17.14
C VAL A 458 0.32 11.11 -16.77
N VAL A 459 0.74 9.84 -16.66
CA VAL A 459 -0.14 8.73 -16.28
C VAL A 459 -0.68 8.93 -14.86
N VAL A 460 0.17 9.31 -13.90
CA VAL A 460 -0.22 9.58 -12.51
C VAL A 460 -1.15 10.79 -12.42
N ALA A 461 -0.86 11.88 -13.14
CA ALA A 461 -1.70 13.07 -13.18
C ALA A 461 -3.09 12.73 -13.76
N THR A 462 -3.13 11.96 -14.84
CA THR A 462 -4.37 11.55 -15.51
C THR A 462 -5.22 10.65 -14.63
N ALA A 463 -4.61 9.68 -13.94
CA ALA A 463 -5.29 8.82 -12.97
C ALA A 463 -5.83 9.63 -11.78
N SER A 464 -5.06 10.58 -11.27
CA SER A 464 -5.47 11.48 -10.18
C SER A 464 -6.67 12.34 -10.58
N LEU A 465 -6.64 12.93 -11.79
CA LEU A 465 -7.78 13.67 -12.34
C LEU A 465 -9.02 12.78 -12.50
N CYS A 466 -8.84 11.54 -12.95
CA CYS A 466 -9.93 10.57 -13.06
C CYS A 466 -10.59 10.34 -11.69
N VAL A 467 -9.81 10.13 -10.62
CA VAL A 467 -10.33 9.98 -9.25
C VAL A 467 -11.08 11.23 -8.79
N VAL A 468 -10.54 12.43 -9.06
CA VAL A 468 -11.19 13.70 -8.69
C VAL A 468 -12.54 13.85 -9.39
N PHE A 469 -12.59 13.65 -10.71
CA PHE A 469 -13.83 13.81 -11.48
C PHE A 469 -14.84 12.69 -11.22
N THR A 470 -14.40 11.52 -10.75
CA THR A 470 -15.28 10.41 -10.37
C THR A 470 -15.54 10.30 -8.87
N ALA A 471 -15.04 11.22 -8.03
CA ALA A 471 -15.12 11.13 -6.57
C ALA A 471 -16.55 10.89 -6.04
N ARG A 472 -17.56 11.52 -6.67
CA ARG A 472 -18.97 11.29 -6.32
C ARG A 472 -19.47 9.90 -6.73
N ALA A 473 -19.01 9.37 -7.86
CA ALA A 473 -19.35 8.03 -8.30
C ALA A 473 -18.67 6.97 -7.44
N LEU A 474 -17.39 7.15 -7.12
CA LEU A 474 -16.65 6.34 -6.15
C LEU A 474 -17.39 6.30 -4.80
N ALA A 475 -17.79 7.47 -4.29
CA ALA A 475 -18.55 7.55 -3.04
C ALA A 475 -19.90 6.83 -3.11
N ALA A 476 -20.57 6.80 -4.27
CA ALA A 476 -21.82 6.05 -4.45
C ALA A 476 -21.57 4.54 -4.52
N ALA A 477 -20.56 4.10 -5.29
CA ALA A 477 -20.18 2.70 -5.46
C ALA A 477 -19.54 2.06 -4.21
N TRP A 478 -19.15 2.87 -3.21
CA TRP A 478 -18.63 2.43 -1.92
C TRP A 478 -19.70 2.28 -0.84
N ARG A 479 -20.89 2.86 -1.02
CA ARG A 479 -21.95 2.82 -0.01
C ARG A 479 -22.44 1.40 0.18
N THR A 480 -22.44 0.96 1.43
CA THR A 480 -23.03 -0.32 1.84
C THR A 480 -24.53 -0.15 2.04
N HIS A 481 -25.31 -1.15 1.63
CA HIS A 481 -26.71 -1.27 2.04
C HIS A 481 -26.80 -1.29 3.57
N ILE A 482 -27.82 -0.60 4.08
CA ILE A 482 -28.16 -0.56 5.50
C ILE A 482 -29.23 -1.62 5.74
N GLU A 483 -29.12 -2.36 6.83
CA GLU A 483 -30.06 -3.40 7.22
C GLU A 483 -31.45 -2.81 7.47
N GLY A 484 -32.50 -3.44 6.93
CA GLY A 484 -33.89 -2.98 7.06
C GLY A 484 -34.25 -1.80 6.15
N GLU A 485 -33.32 -1.29 5.32
CA GLU A 485 -33.60 -0.27 4.31
C GLU A 485 -33.63 -0.88 2.89
N PRO A 486 -34.50 -0.37 2.00
CA PRO A 486 -34.48 -0.79 0.60
C PRO A 486 -33.11 -0.51 -0.02
N ARG A 487 -32.66 -1.43 -0.88
CA ARG A 487 -31.34 -1.34 -1.53
C ARG A 487 -31.16 0.01 -2.20
N THR A 488 -30.07 0.68 -1.86
CA THR A 488 -29.79 2.02 -2.38
C THR A 488 -29.57 2.00 -3.90
N VAL A 489 -30.33 2.83 -4.60
CA VAL A 489 -30.17 3.05 -6.05
C VAL A 489 -29.31 4.30 -6.26
N PRO A 490 -28.20 4.22 -7.01
CA PRO A 490 -27.38 5.39 -7.27
C PRO A 490 -28.12 6.39 -8.16
N VAL A 491 -27.99 7.68 -7.87
CA VAL A 491 -28.49 8.74 -8.75
C VAL A 491 -27.74 8.65 -10.07
N ARG A 492 -28.47 8.34 -11.13
CA ARG A 492 -27.91 8.11 -12.46
C ARG A 492 -27.16 9.34 -12.97
N ARG A 493 -25.90 9.16 -13.38
CA ARG A 493 -25.04 10.21 -13.93
C ARG A 493 -24.05 9.64 -14.94
N ASP A 494 -24.05 10.20 -16.15
CA ASP A 494 -23.13 9.79 -17.22
C ASP A 494 -21.79 10.55 -17.22
N ALA A 495 -21.74 11.76 -16.64
CA ALA A 495 -20.53 12.60 -16.61
C ALA A 495 -19.26 11.92 -16.06
N PRO A 496 -19.33 11.09 -14.98
CA PRO A 496 -18.16 10.35 -14.51
C PRO A 496 -17.59 9.38 -15.57
N ALA A 497 -18.45 8.75 -16.37
CA ALA A 497 -18.00 7.80 -17.40
C ALA A 497 -17.31 8.54 -18.56
N TRP A 498 -17.79 9.72 -18.95
CA TRP A 498 -17.09 10.57 -19.92
C TRP A 498 -15.72 11.04 -19.40
N SER A 499 -15.62 11.33 -18.09
CA SER A 499 -14.35 11.70 -17.47
C SER A 499 -13.35 10.52 -17.52
N CYS A 500 -13.80 9.31 -17.19
CA CYS A 500 -13.01 8.08 -17.38
C CYS A 500 -12.59 7.90 -18.83
N ALA A 501 -13.47 8.20 -19.79
CA ALA A 501 -13.16 8.05 -21.21
C ALA A 501 -12.02 8.98 -21.65
N ALA A 502 -12.10 10.27 -21.30
CA ALA A 502 -11.07 11.25 -21.58
C ALA A 502 -9.73 10.90 -20.92
N CYS A 503 -9.75 10.51 -19.64
CA CYS A 503 -8.56 10.06 -18.93
C CYS A 503 -7.96 8.78 -19.55
N GLY A 504 -8.79 7.82 -19.96
CA GLY A 504 -8.34 6.62 -20.66
C GLY A 504 -7.66 6.95 -21.98
N LEU A 505 -8.25 7.84 -22.80
CA LEU A 505 -7.70 8.26 -24.08
C LEU A 505 -6.34 8.96 -23.92
N LEU A 506 -6.21 9.86 -22.94
CA LEU A 506 -4.95 10.55 -22.65
C LEU A 506 -3.86 9.55 -22.23
N THR A 507 -4.17 8.64 -21.30
CA THR A 507 -3.24 7.58 -20.87
C THR A 507 -2.84 6.68 -22.05
N CYS A 508 -3.78 6.29 -22.91
CA CYS A 508 -3.49 5.55 -24.14
C CYS A 508 -2.51 6.31 -25.04
N ALA A 509 -2.79 7.58 -25.35
CA ALA A 509 -1.96 8.38 -26.24
C ALA A 509 -0.53 8.52 -25.70
N THR A 510 -0.39 8.81 -24.40
CA THR A 510 0.92 8.95 -23.75
C THR A 510 1.70 7.63 -23.74
N THR A 511 1.07 6.52 -23.32
CA THR A 511 1.76 5.22 -23.23
C THR A 511 2.07 4.65 -24.61
N ALA A 512 1.17 4.76 -25.57
CA ALA A 512 1.40 4.34 -26.96
C ALA A 512 2.55 5.13 -27.61
N THR A 513 2.62 6.45 -27.36
CA THR A 513 3.74 7.28 -27.87
C THR A 513 5.07 6.82 -27.29
N ALA A 514 5.11 6.52 -25.99
CA ALA A 514 6.32 6.01 -25.32
C ALA A 514 6.75 4.65 -25.89
N ILE A 515 5.80 3.73 -26.07
CA ILE A 515 6.04 2.42 -26.68
C ILE A 515 6.56 2.57 -28.12
N TRP A 516 5.96 3.47 -28.90
CA TRP A 516 6.36 3.72 -30.28
C TRP A 516 7.79 4.26 -30.37
N GLN A 517 8.16 5.17 -29.47
CA GLN A 517 9.52 5.72 -29.38
C GLN A 517 10.56 4.68 -28.99
N GLY A 518 10.20 3.70 -28.15
CA GLY A 518 11.09 2.61 -27.75
C GLY A 518 11.41 1.62 -28.88
N GLY A 519 10.52 1.48 -29.86
CA GLY A 519 10.77 0.77 -31.12
C GLY A 519 10.93 -0.75 -31.03
N VAL A 520 10.73 -1.36 -29.86
CA VAL A 520 10.89 -2.81 -29.64
C VAL A 520 9.56 -3.50 -29.36
N VAL A 521 9.23 -4.51 -30.18
CA VAL A 521 8.07 -5.38 -29.97
C VAL A 521 8.48 -6.62 -29.18
N ASN A 522 7.89 -6.81 -28.00
CA ASN A 522 8.09 -7.98 -27.16
C ASN A 522 6.81 -8.82 -27.15
N VAL A 523 6.79 -9.90 -27.94
CA VAL A 523 5.59 -10.74 -28.12
C VAL A 523 5.11 -11.36 -26.80
N PRO A 524 5.96 -11.96 -25.94
CA PRO A 524 5.53 -12.44 -24.63
C PRO A 524 4.88 -11.35 -23.75
N ALA A 525 5.50 -10.17 -23.66
CA ALA A 525 4.95 -9.05 -22.91
C ALA A 525 3.60 -8.57 -23.48
N MET A 526 3.45 -8.57 -24.81
CA MET A 526 2.21 -8.21 -25.50
C MET A 526 1.09 -9.20 -25.18
N VAL A 527 1.36 -10.51 -25.29
CA VAL A 527 0.39 -11.55 -24.95
C VAL A 527 -0.04 -11.43 -23.49
N GLN A 528 0.92 -11.23 -22.58
CA GLN A 528 0.63 -11.05 -21.17
C GLN A 528 -0.22 -9.79 -20.89
N ALA A 529 0.13 -8.67 -21.52
CA ALA A 529 -0.65 -7.43 -21.43
C ALA A 529 -2.07 -7.60 -21.95
N ILE A 530 -2.28 -8.33 -23.05
CA ILE A 530 -3.62 -8.64 -23.59
C ILE A 530 -4.44 -9.45 -22.57
N VAL A 531 -3.85 -10.47 -21.96
CA VAL A 531 -4.56 -11.30 -20.98
C VAL A 531 -4.91 -10.50 -19.72
N MET A 532 -4.01 -9.65 -19.23
CA MET A 532 -4.30 -8.71 -18.13
C MET A 532 -5.36 -7.67 -18.50
N THR A 533 -5.40 -7.24 -19.76
CA THR A 533 -6.42 -6.35 -20.29
C THR A 533 -7.80 -7.00 -20.24
N PHE A 534 -7.91 -8.29 -20.58
CA PHE A 534 -9.16 -9.04 -20.42
C PHE A 534 -9.57 -9.18 -18.97
N PHE A 535 -8.61 -9.38 -18.06
CA PHE A 535 -8.90 -9.41 -16.62
C PHE A 535 -9.50 -8.07 -16.16
N ALA A 536 -8.87 -6.95 -16.53
CA ALA A 536 -9.35 -5.62 -16.20
C ALA A 536 -10.74 -5.33 -16.80
N ALA A 537 -10.98 -5.74 -18.05
CA ALA A 537 -12.28 -5.60 -18.69
C ALA A 537 -13.38 -6.37 -17.96
N GLU A 538 -13.11 -7.62 -17.55
CA GLU A 538 -14.05 -8.41 -16.75
C GLU A 538 -14.26 -7.81 -15.35
N ALA A 539 -13.20 -7.30 -14.71
CA ALA A 539 -13.32 -6.64 -13.42
C ALA A 539 -14.19 -5.37 -13.49
N ILE A 540 -14.08 -4.58 -14.56
CA ILE A 540 -14.92 -3.38 -14.76
C ILE A 540 -16.35 -3.77 -15.11
N CYS A 541 -16.55 -4.64 -16.11
CA CYS A 541 -17.87 -4.98 -16.61
C CYS A 541 -18.65 -5.87 -15.64
N GLY A 542 -18.01 -6.86 -15.04
CA GLY A 542 -18.58 -7.77 -14.04
C GLY A 542 -19.13 -7.00 -12.84
N ASN A 543 -18.25 -6.29 -12.15
CA ASN A 543 -18.59 -5.54 -10.94
C ASN A 543 -19.37 -4.25 -11.21
N GLY A 544 -19.15 -3.60 -12.37
CA GLY A 544 -19.79 -2.32 -12.66
C GLY A 544 -21.19 -2.48 -13.24
N MET A 545 -21.48 -3.60 -13.90
CA MET A 545 -22.67 -3.70 -14.76
C MET A 545 -23.34 -5.06 -14.75
N TRP A 546 -22.63 -6.12 -15.12
CA TRP A 546 -23.22 -7.42 -15.44
C TRP A 546 -23.83 -8.08 -14.22
N LEU A 547 -23.17 -8.03 -13.07
CA LEU A 547 -23.72 -8.54 -11.80
C LEU A 547 -24.94 -7.73 -11.31
N HIS A 548 -25.26 -6.60 -11.92
CA HIS A 548 -26.31 -5.68 -11.50
C HIS A 548 -27.42 -5.52 -12.55
N PHE A 549 -27.45 -6.40 -13.55
CA PHE A 549 -28.49 -6.43 -14.59
C PHE A 549 -28.63 -5.15 -15.39
N THR A 550 -27.52 -4.42 -15.55
CA THR A 550 -27.55 -3.12 -16.20
C THR A 550 -27.16 -3.20 -17.67
N ARG A 551 -27.73 -2.32 -18.50
CA ARG A 551 -27.39 -2.20 -19.92
C ARG A 551 -26.20 -1.28 -20.14
N LEU A 552 -25.38 -1.63 -21.11
CA LEU A 552 -24.18 -0.88 -21.46
C LEU A 552 -24.54 0.42 -22.21
N ARG A 553 -24.47 1.57 -21.51
CA ARG A 553 -24.75 2.90 -22.07
C ARG A 553 -23.62 3.37 -22.99
N PRO A 554 -23.88 4.31 -23.93
CA PRO A 554 -22.83 4.86 -24.80
C PRO A 554 -21.65 5.49 -24.04
N SER A 555 -21.94 6.21 -22.94
CA SER A 555 -20.93 6.78 -22.03
C SER A 555 -20.04 5.68 -21.43
N SER A 556 -20.64 4.60 -20.92
CA SER A 556 -19.94 3.43 -20.39
C SER A 556 -19.15 2.67 -21.46
N ARG A 557 -19.68 2.56 -22.69
CA ARG A 557 -18.97 1.96 -23.84
C ARG A 557 -17.71 2.74 -24.16
N CYS A 558 -17.83 4.06 -24.26
CA CYS A 558 -16.70 4.93 -24.54
C CYS A 558 -15.63 4.81 -23.45
N ALA A 559 -16.03 4.87 -22.17
CA ALA A 559 -15.13 4.68 -21.04
C ALA A 559 -14.40 3.34 -21.09
N LEU A 560 -15.09 2.24 -21.39
CA LEU A 560 -14.47 0.92 -21.52
C LEU A 560 -13.50 0.84 -22.70
N VAL A 561 -13.91 1.33 -23.88
CA VAL A 561 -13.10 1.28 -25.11
C VAL A 561 -11.81 2.10 -24.97
N THR A 562 -11.76 3.11 -24.12
CA THR A 562 -10.53 3.88 -23.88
C THR A 562 -9.75 3.39 -22.67
N VAL A 563 -10.40 3.03 -21.55
CA VAL A 563 -9.71 2.65 -20.31
C VAL A 563 -9.12 1.24 -20.40
N VAL A 564 -9.81 0.29 -21.02
CA VAL A 564 -9.32 -1.09 -21.13
C VAL A 564 -8.01 -1.12 -21.94
N PRO A 565 -7.89 -0.50 -23.13
CA PRO A 565 -6.60 -0.36 -23.80
C PRO A 565 -5.57 0.44 -23.01
N ALA A 566 -5.97 1.47 -22.26
CA ALA A 566 -5.04 2.24 -21.43
C ALA A 566 -4.37 1.36 -20.37
N VAL A 567 -5.13 0.45 -19.76
CA VAL A 567 -4.59 -0.57 -18.84
C VAL A 567 -3.62 -1.49 -19.58
N GLY A 568 -4.01 -2.03 -20.74
CA GLY A 568 -3.16 -2.91 -21.54
C GLY A 568 -1.85 -2.27 -21.96
N LEU A 569 -1.90 -1.04 -22.47
CA LEU A 569 -0.71 -0.28 -22.86
C LEU A 569 0.17 0.07 -21.66
N SER A 570 -0.41 0.42 -20.51
CA SER A 570 0.35 0.67 -19.27
C SER A 570 1.07 -0.59 -18.78
N VAL A 571 0.40 -1.74 -18.84
CA VAL A 571 1.00 -3.04 -18.51
C VAL A 571 2.12 -3.36 -19.51
N TYR A 572 1.86 -3.28 -20.81
CA TYR A 572 2.86 -3.56 -21.83
C TYR A 572 4.10 -2.66 -21.70
N TRP A 573 3.88 -1.34 -21.58
CA TRP A 573 4.94 -0.35 -21.35
C TRP A 573 5.78 -0.67 -20.11
N SER A 574 5.15 -1.14 -19.03
CA SER A 574 5.89 -1.54 -17.83
C SER A 574 6.74 -2.81 -17.99
N LEU A 575 6.33 -3.70 -18.89
CA LEU A 575 7.04 -4.95 -19.18
C LEU A 575 8.13 -4.76 -20.24
N THR A 576 8.15 -3.61 -20.92
CA THR A 576 9.14 -3.25 -21.93
C THR A 576 9.98 -2.06 -21.51
N GLU A 577 9.50 -0.84 -21.74
CA GLU A 577 10.26 0.41 -21.61
C GLU A 577 10.69 0.73 -20.18
N LEU A 578 9.95 0.27 -19.17
CA LEU A 578 10.40 0.41 -17.78
C LEU A 578 11.55 -0.53 -17.41
N ILE A 579 11.70 -1.65 -18.12
CA ILE A 579 12.70 -2.68 -17.80
C ILE A 579 13.92 -2.55 -18.73
N ARG A 580 13.68 -2.23 -20.01
CA ARG A 580 14.69 -2.08 -21.06
C ARG A 580 14.51 -0.80 -21.89
N PRO A 581 14.61 0.40 -21.29
CA PRO A 581 14.63 1.63 -22.07
C PRO A 581 15.78 1.58 -23.08
N GLU A 582 15.49 1.84 -24.35
CA GLU A 582 16.47 1.80 -25.46
C GLU A 582 17.21 0.45 -25.57
N GLY A 583 16.59 -0.65 -25.11
CA GLY A 583 17.15 -2.00 -25.19
C GLY A 583 18.15 -2.38 -24.08
N ALA A 584 18.47 -1.48 -23.15
CA ALA A 584 19.41 -1.74 -22.05
C ALA A 584 18.71 -1.73 -20.68
N GLY A 585 19.22 -2.54 -19.73
CA GLY A 585 18.63 -2.67 -18.40
C GLY A 585 18.47 -1.34 -17.66
N ALA A 586 17.23 -1.01 -17.30
CA ALA A 586 16.89 0.15 -16.48
C ALA A 586 17.51 0.03 -15.09
N ALA A 587 17.79 1.17 -14.45
CA ALA A 587 18.07 1.16 -13.03
C ALA A 587 16.87 0.57 -12.25
N LEU A 588 17.10 -0.51 -11.50
CA LEU A 588 16.04 -1.30 -10.84
C LEU A 588 15.14 -0.47 -9.92
N GLY A 589 15.72 0.41 -9.08
CA GLY A 589 14.96 1.24 -8.14
C GLY A 589 13.96 2.17 -8.85
N PRO A 590 14.43 3.04 -9.78
CA PRO A 590 13.54 3.86 -10.60
C PRO A 590 12.49 3.05 -11.38
N SER A 591 12.89 1.91 -11.98
CA SER A 591 11.98 1.02 -12.72
C SER A 591 10.85 0.48 -11.84
N LEU A 592 11.19 -0.07 -10.66
CA LEU A 592 10.21 -0.59 -9.71
C LEU A 592 9.28 0.52 -9.21
N PHE A 593 9.81 1.70 -8.91
CA PHE A 593 8.98 2.82 -8.49
C PHE A 593 8.01 3.26 -9.59
N ALA A 594 8.49 3.38 -10.84
CA ALA A 594 7.63 3.69 -11.97
C ALA A 594 6.56 2.62 -12.21
N TRP A 595 6.89 1.35 -11.98
CA TRP A 595 5.91 0.26 -12.00
C TRP A 595 4.86 0.43 -10.89
N VAL A 596 5.26 0.79 -9.66
CA VAL A 596 4.30 1.08 -8.57
C VAL A 596 3.37 2.24 -8.96
N CYS A 597 3.90 3.31 -9.55
CA CYS A 597 3.09 4.42 -10.06
C CYS A 597 2.12 3.98 -11.16
N ALA A 598 2.56 3.13 -12.09
CA ALA A 598 1.71 2.56 -13.13
C ALA A 598 0.61 1.67 -12.52
N ALA A 599 0.95 0.83 -11.55
CA ALA A 599 0.02 -0.04 -10.85
C ALA A 599 -1.05 0.76 -10.09
N LEU A 600 -0.66 1.79 -9.35
CA LEU A 600 -1.60 2.70 -8.68
C LEU A 600 -2.49 3.45 -9.67
N SER A 601 -1.95 3.81 -10.83
CA SER A 601 -2.71 4.50 -11.89
C SER A 601 -3.74 3.57 -12.54
N VAL A 602 -3.33 2.34 -12.88
CA VAL A 602 -4.23 1.27 -13.37
C VAL A 602 -5.32 0.98 -12.33
N PHE A 603 -4.94 0.90 -11.05
CA PHE A 603 -5.88 0.71 -9.96
C PHE A 603 -6.93 1.81 -9.91
N ALA A 604 -6.50 3.07 -9.94
CA ALA A 604 -7.37 4.23 -9.96
C ALA A 604 -8.29 4.25 -11.18
N LEU A 605 -7.78 3.91 -12.38
CA LEU A 605 -8.56 3.85 -13.61
C LEU A 605 -9.64 2.75 -13.55
N ILE A 606 -9.31 1.54 -13.12
CA ILE A 606 -10.27 0.43 -12.98
C ILE A 606 -11.33 0.81 -11.94
N ALA A 607 -10.93 1.20 -10.73
CA ALA A 607 -11.84 1.57 -9.64
C ALA A 607 -12.81 2.70 -10.04
N SER A 608 -12.28 3.76 -10.67
CA SER A 608 -13.07 4.91 -11.13
C SER A 608 -14.04 4.52 -12.24
N THR A 609 -13.59 3.72 -13.21
CA THR A 609 -14.40 3.29 -14.34
C THR A 609 -15.50 2.32 -13.91
N THR A 610 -15.20 1.34 -13.06
CA THR A 610 -16.23 0.46 -12.48
C THR A 610 -17.30 1.26 -11.77
N SER A 611 -16.90 2.24 -10.95
CA SER A 611 -17.83 3.10 -10.21
C SER A 611 -18.66 3.98 -11.15
N ALA A 612 -18.05 4.53 -12.20
CA ALA A 612 -18.73 5.34 -13.20
C ALA A 612 -19.74 4.52 -14.01
N VAL A 613 -19.37 3.31 -14.44
CA VAL A 613 -20.25 2.37 -15.16
C VAL A 613 -21.44 1.98 -14.28
N TYR A 614 -21.20 1.66 -13.00
CA TYR A 614 -22.25 1.35 -12.04
C TYR A 614 -23.26 2.50 -11.87
N VAL A 615 -22.77 3.72 -11.66
CA VAL A 615 -23.61 4.91 -11.47
C VAL A 615 -24.34 5.30 -12.76
N ALA A 616 -23.72 5.18 -13.94
CA ALA A 616 -24.38 5.40 -15.22
C ALA A 616 -25.52 4.40 -15.46
N GLY A 617 -25.36 3.19 -14.90
CA GLY A 617 -26.34 2.13 -14.94
C GLY A 617 -27.60 2.40 -14.12
N GLY A 618 -27.47 3.01 -12.94
CA GLY A 618 -28.61 3.42 -12.12
C GLY A 618 -29.43 2.26 -11.56
N GLN A 619 -28.77 1.18 -11.14
CA GLN A 619 -29.41 -0.01 -10.56
C GLN A 619 -28.82 -0.32 -9.17
N PRO A 620 -29.60 -0.91 -8.26
CA PRO A 620 -29.06 -1.37 -6.97
C PRO A 620 -28.10 -2.54 -7.22
N TYR A 621 -26.96 -2.54 -6.51
CA TYR A 621 -26.03 -3.65 -6.60
C TYR A 621 -26.62 -4.91 -5.93
N GLN A 622 -26.30 -6.08 -6.49
CA GLN A 622 -26.87 -7.38 -6.11
C GLN A 622 -25.92 -8.25 -5.29
N THR A 623 -24.64 -7.89 -5.25
CA THR A 623 -23.57 -8.55 -4.50
C THR A 623 -23.67 -8.26 -2.99
N ASP A 624 -23.02 -9.07 -2.16
CA ASP A 624 -22.94 -8.82 -0.70
C ASP A 624 -22.15 -7.54 -0.37
N TYR A 625 -21.17 -7.22 -1.21
CA TYR A 625 -20.30 -6.07 -1.07
C TYR A 625 -20.55 -5.02 -2.17
N PRO A 626 -20.35 -3.72 -1.88
CA PRO A 626 -20.50 -2.66 -2.87
C PRO A 626 -19.57 -2.87 -4.08
N PRO A 627 -19.96 -2.42 -5.29
CA PRO A 627 -19.22 -2.64 -6.53
C PRO A 627 -17.74 -2.25 -6.47
N LEU A 628 -17.44 -1.13 -5.80
CA LEU A 628 -16.07 -0.66 -5.67
C LEU A 628 -15.21 -1.59 -4.81
N LYS A 629 -15.76 -2.26 -3.78
CA LYS A 629 -14.98 -3.21 -2.98
C LYS A 629 -14.59 -4.45 -3.79
N CYS A 630 -15.53 -4.97 -4.58
CA CYS A 630 -15.27 -6.10 -5.47
C CYS A 630 -14.21 -5.71 -6.53
N ALA A 631 -14.32 -4.52 -7.12
CA ALA A 631 -13.32 -4.01 -8.06
C ALA A 631 -11.93 -3.85 -7.43
N ILE A 632 -11.85 -3.38 -6.18
CA ILE A 632 -10.57 -3.26 -5.46
C ILE A 632 -9.94 -4.64 -5.24
N GLN A 633 -10.73 -5.64 -4.84
CA GLN A 633 -10.24 -7.01 -4.67
C GLN A 633 -9.68 -7.56 -5.99
N ASP A 634 -10.43 -7.43 -7.08
CA ASP A 634 -9.99 -7.91 -8.39
C ASP A 634 -8.74 -7.19 -8.87
N THR A 635 -8.68 -5.88 -8.67
CA THR A 635 -7.54 -5.08 -9.13
C THR A 635 -6.30 -5.35 -8.27
N PHE A 636 -6.48 -5.66 -6.99
CA PHE A 636 -5.40 -6.13 -6.13
C PHE A 636 -4.84 -7.46 -6.63
N LEU A 637 -5.71 -8.44 -6.93
CA LEU A 637 -5.29 -9.71 -7.51
C LEU A 637 -4.57 -9.52 -8.85
N LEU A 638 -5.11 -8.68 -9.73
CA LEU A 638 -4.47 -8.30 -11.00
C LEU A 638 -3.08 -7.72 -10.79
N THR A 639 -2.92 -6.82 -9.81
CA THR A 639 -1.63 -6.17 -9.50
C THR A 639 -0.60 -7.19 -9.01
N ILE A 640 -1.01 -8.14 -8.17
CA ILE A 640 -0.11 -9.21 -7.71
C ILE A 640 0.27 -10.13 -8.87
N LEU A 641 -0.69 -10.54 -9.71
CA LEU A 641 -0.41 -11.36 -10.90
C LEU A 641 0.54 -10.63 -11.85
N TRP A 642 0.32 -9.34 -12.06
CA TRP A 642 1.21 -8.50 -12.87
C TRP A 642 2.61 -8.40 -12.31
N LEU A 643 2.75 -8.20 -11.00
CA LEU A 643 4.06 -8.13 -10.35
C LEU A 643 4.79 -9.48 -10.40
N ALA A 644 4.14 -10.54 -9.89
CA ALA A 644 4.77 -11.83 -9.65
C ALA A 644 4.98 -12.65 -10.92
N LEU A 645 4.02 -12.59 -11.86
CA LEU A 645 4.04 -13.40 -13.09
C LEU A 645 4.45 -12.59 -14.31
N GLY A 646 4.47 -11.26 -14.24
CA GLY A 646 4.89 -10.39 -15.34
C GLY A 646 6.17 -9.66 -15.05
N TRP A 647 6.07 -8.57 -14.31
CA TRP A 647 7.17 -7.64 -14.14
C TRP A 647 8.40 -8.30 -13.54
N ALA A 648 8.27 -9.06 -12.45
CA ALA A 648 9.43 -9.71 -11.80
C ALA A 648 10.16 -10.69 -12.75
N PRO A 649 9.50 -11.64 -13.42
CA PRO A 649 10.15 -12.48 -14.45
C PRO A 649 10.85 -11.69 -15.54
N HIS A 650 10.21 -10.69 -16.15
CA HIS A 650 10.82 -9.88 -17.22
C HIS A 650 12.02 -9.07 -16.72
N THR A 651 11.95 -8.55 -15.51
CA THR A 651 13.07 -7.87 -14.85
C THR A 651 14.22 -8.85 -14.65
N VAL A 652 13.95 -10.06 -14.15
CA VAL A 652 14.98 -11.08 -13.91
C VAL A 652 15.69 -11.50 -15.19
N LEU A 653 14.93 -11.78 -16.25
CA LEU A 653 15.47 -12.14 -17.56
C LEU A 653 16.35 -11.04 -18.17
N THR A 654 16.04 -9.79 -17.86
CA THR A 654 16.78 -8.61 -18.36
C THR A 654 18.08 -8.38 -17.64
N HIS A 655 18.09 -8.58 -16.34
CA HIS A 655 19.20 -8.16 -15.50
C HIS A 655 20.22 -9.29 -15.29
N VAL A 656 19.89 -10.54 -15.62
CA VAL A 656 20.89 -11.63 -15.73
C VAL A 656 21.45 -11.66 -17.17
N PRO A 657 22.74 -11.34 -17.38
CA PRO A 657 23.36 -11.21 -18.68
C PRO A 657 23.44 -12.57 -19.38
N GLU A 658 23.44 -12.53 -20.72
CA GLU A 658 23.46 -13.74 -21.55
C GLU A 658 24.73 -14.57 -21.36
N ALA A 659 25.83 -13.91 -20.98
CA ALA A 659 27.13 -14.52 -20.76
C ALA A 659 27.26 -15.22 -19.39
N ALA A 660 26.26 -15.16 -18.50
CA ALA A 660 26.34 -15.83 -17.21
C ALA A 660 26.38 -17.37 -17.38
N PRO A 661 27.39 -18.07 -16.84
CA PRO A 661 27.64 -19.50 -17.09
C PRO A 661 26.51 -20.42 -16.63
N GLU A 662 25.68 -19.97 -15.68
CA GLU A 662 24.52 -20.69 -15.16
C GLU A 662 23.23 -19.86 -15.23
N ARG A 663 23.13 -18.97 -16.24
CA ARG A 663 22.02 -18.02 -16.41
C ARG A 663 20.65 -18.61 -16.10
N TRP A 664 20.34 -19.79 -16.64
CA TRP A 664 19.02 -20.41 -16.47
C TRP A 664 18.79 -21.00 -15.08
N ALA A 665 19.81 -21.57 -14.45
CA ALA A 665 19.73 -22.04 -13.07
C ALA A 665 19.56 -20.85 -12.11
N ALA A 666 20.30 -19.76 -12.35
CA ALA A 666 20.16 -18.49 -11.64
C ALA A 666 18.74 -17.90 -11.74
N ILE A 667 18.21 -17.77 -12.96
CA ILE A 667 16.85 -17.28 -13.20
C ILE A 667 15.82 -18.20 -12.54
N GLY A 668 15.94 -19.51 -12.73
CA GLY A 668 15.05 -20.50 -12.14
C GLY A 668 15.02 -20.44 -10.62
N THR A 669 16.20 -20.31 -9.98
CA THR A 669 16.34 -20.19 -8.53
C THR A 669 15.70 -18.91 -8.01
N ILE A 670 15.97 -17.76 -8.66
CA ILE A 670 15.38 -16.48 -8.28
C ILE A 670 13.85 -16.56 -8.35
N LEU A 671 13.30 -17.10 -9.44
CA LEU A 671 11.86 -17.19 -9.64
C LEU A 671 11.19 -18.26 -8.78
N ALA A 672 11.88 -19.36 -8.45
CA ALA A 672 11.33 -20.44 -7.64
C ALA A 672 10.90 -19.95 -6.25
N GLY A 673 11.68 -19.09 -5.59
CA GLY A 673 11.31 -18.51 -4.29
C GLY A 673 10.01 -17.69 -4.36
N PHE A 674 9.85 -16.87 -5.40
CA PHE A 674 8.61 -16.12 -5.64
C PHE A 674 7.42 -17.05 -5.93
N MET A 675 7.61 -18.06 -6.79
CA MET A 675 6.56 -18.99 -7.16
C MET A 675 6.11 -19.86 -5.99
N LEU A 676 7.03 -20.40 -5.18
CA LEU A 676 6.70 -21.22 -4.01
C LEU A 676 5.92 -20.43 -2.95
N THR A 677 6.12 -19.12 -2.89
CA THR A 677 5.40 -18.23 -1.96
C THR A 677 4.06 -17.77 -2.54
N PHE A 678 3.98 -17.56 -3.85
CA PHE A 678 2.78 -17.06 -4.54
C PHE A 678 1.77 -18.15 -4.89
N CYS A 679 2.21 -19.33 -5.31
CA CYS A 679 1.35 -20.39 -5.84
C CYS A 679 0.30 -20.89 -4.83
N PRO A 680 0.61 -21.18 -3.55
CA PRO A 680 -0.41 -21.67 -2.62
C PRO A 680 -1.54 -20.65 -2.37
N PRO A 681 -1.27 -19.37 -2.05
CA PRO A 681 -2.31 -18.35 -1.95
C PRO A 681 -3.10 -18.14 -3.26
N PHE A 682 -2.43 -18.25 -4.42
CA PHE A 682 -3.07 -18.08 -5.72
C PHE A 682 -4.10 -19.17 -6.04
N LEU A 683 -3.72 -20.45 -5.88
CA LEU A 683 -4.62 -21.58 -6.10
C LEU A 683 -5.86 -21.49 -5.22
N TRP A 684 -5.67 -20.99 -4.01
CA TRP A 684 -6.74 -20.84 -3.06
C TRP A 684 -7.62 -19.61 -3.31
N ALA A 685 -7.08 -18.52 -3.85
CA ALA A 685 -7.90 -17.40 -4.33
C ALA A 685 -8.84 -17.86 -5.46
N ILE A 686 -8.37 -18.74 -6.35
CA ILE A 686 -9.20 -19.38 -7.39
C ILE A 686 -10.29 -20.25 -6.75
N GLU A 687 -9.95 -21.05 -5.75
CA GLU A 687 -10.90 -21.91 -5.03
C GLU A 687 -11.94 -21.11 -4.22
N SER A 688 -11.52 -20.01 -3.60
CA SER A 688 -12.38 -19.03 -2.93
C SER A 688 -13.46 -18.49 -3.86
N ASN A 689 -13.09 -18.10 -5.07
CA ASN A 689 -14.00 -17.57 -6.07
C ASN A 689 -15.07 -18.59 -6.47
N ASP A 690 -14.71 -19.87 -6.52
CA ASP A 690 -15.65 -20.95 -6.85
C ASP A 690 -16.57 -21.28 -5.67
N THR A 691 -16.03 -21.39 -4.46
CA THR A 691 -16.84 -21.64 -3.26
C THR A 691 -17.79 -20.47 -2.95
N HIS A 692 -17.44 -19.24 -3.34
CA HIS A 692 -18.32 -18.07 -3.19
C HIS A 692 -19.65 -18.24 -3.92
N VAL A 693 -19.62 -18.81 -5.13
CA VAL A 693 -20.85 -19.10 -5.91
C VAL A 693 -21.72 -20.13 -5.18
N CYS A 694 -21.10 -21.17 -4.62
CA CYS A 694 -21.81 -22.20 -3.87
C CYS A 694 -22.46 -21.65 -2.59
N ARG A 695 -21.75 -20.79 -1.85
CA ARG A 695 -22.32 -20.09 -0.69
C ARG A 695 -23.52 -19.25 -1.10
N GLN A 696 -23.40 -18.47 -2.16
CA GLN A 696 -24.50 -17.64 -2.67
C GLN A 696 -25.71 -18.47 -3.11
N ARG A 697 -25.51 -19.69 -3.64
CA ARG A 697 -26.62 -20.62 -3.95
C ARG A 697 -27.36 -21.07 -2.69
N LEU A 698 -26.62 -21.44 -1.65
CA LEU A 698 -27.18 -21.85 -0.36
C LEU A 698 -27.97 -20.71 0.29
N ILE A 699 -27.34 -19.54 0.41
CA ILE A 699 -27.93 -18.33 1.02
C ILE A 699 -29.22 -17.91 0.32
N ARG A 700 -29.27 -18.00 -1.01
CA ARG A 700 -30.42 -17.55 -1.80
C ARG A 700 -31.47 -18.64 -2.02
N GLY A 701 -31.32 -19.81 -1.39
CA GLY A 701 -32.26 -20.92 -1.52
C GLY A 701 -32.42 -21.42 -2.96
N ALA A 702 -31.36 -21.34 -3.77
CA ALA A 702 -31.42 -21.71 -5.18
C ALA A 702 -31.62 -23.22 -5.36
N THR A 703 -32.37 -23.61 -6.39
CA THR A 703 -32.64 -25.03 -6.68
C THR A 703 -31.34 -25.81 -6.90
N GLY A 704 -31.17 -26.91 -6.17
CA GLY A 704 -29.96 -27.75 -6.21
C GLY A 704 -28.77 -27.24 -5.39
N ALA A 705 -28.99 -26.31 -4.44
CA ALA A 705 -27.98 -26.00 -3.44
C ALA A 705 -27.66 -27.25 -2.60
N PRO A 706 -26.38 -27.60 -2.39
CA PRO A 706 -26.02 -28.71 -1.52
C PRO A 706 -26.52 -28.43 -0.10
N SER A 707 -27.05 -29.44 0.58
CA SER A 707 -27.62 -29.36 1.93
C SER A 707 -26.58 -29.02 3.01
N TYR A 708 -25.29 -29.14 2.68
CA TYR A 708 -24.16 -28.72 3.49
C TYR A 708 -23.23 -27.85 2.63
N GLY A 709 -22.58 -26.84 3.25
CA GLY A 709 -21.57 -26.04 2.57
C GLY A 709 -20.51 -26.93 1.92
N PRO A 710 -20.03 -26.64 0.70
CA PRO A 710 -19.13 -27.54 -0.01
C PRO A 710 -17.88 -27.84 0.84
N ALA A 711 -17.58 -29.12 1.03
CA ALA A 711 -16.30 -29.53 1.59
C ALA A 711 -15.18 -29.08 0.64
N PHE A 712 -14.10 -28.55 1.20
CA PHE A 712 -12.93 -28.03 0.47
C PHE A 712 -12.26 -29.05 -0.48
N THR A 713 -12.63 -30.33 -0.39
CA THR A 713 -11.88 -31.46 -0.94
C THR A 713 -12.42 -32.05 -2.24
N ASP A 714 -13.59 -31.63 -2.72
CA ASP A 714 -14.17 -32.23 -3.93
C ASP A 714 -13.56 -31.60 -5.20
N ALA A 715 -12.50 -32.28 -5.64
CA ALA A 715 -11.70 -32.21 -6.87
C ALA A 715 -11.67 -30.87 -7.64
N SER A 716 -10.61 -30.07 -7.39
CA SER A 716 -10.23 -28.90 -8.21
C SER A 716 -10.22 -29.16 -9.73
N ILE A 717 -10.01 -30.41 -10.16
CA ILE A 717 -10.02 -30.83 -11.57
C ILE A 717 -11.43 -30.72 -12.17
N GLU A 718 -12.48 -31.18 -11.48
CA GLU A 718 -13.86 -31.09 -11.96
C GLU A 718 -14.31 -29.62 -12.09
N ARG A 719 -13.85 -28.77 -11.16
CA ARG A 719 -14.11 -27.33 -11.19
C ARG A 719 -13.47 -26.65 -12.41
N ILE A 720 -12.21 -26.98 -12.71
CA ILE A 720 -11.50 -26.48 -13.91
C ILE A 720 -12.18 -26.98 -15.19
N ALA A 721 -12.54 -28.28 -15.24
CA ALA A 721 -13.26 -28.87 -16.38
C ALA A 721 -14.63 -28.19 -16.63
N GLY A 722 -15.27 -27.67 -15.58
CA GLY A 722 -16.54 -26.96 -15.66
C GLY A 722 -16.47 -25.51 -16.17
N LEU A 723 -15.28 -24.88 -16.24
CA LEU A 723 -15.12 -23.46 -16.60
C LEU A 723 -15.75 -23.10 -17.96
N PRO A 724 -15.51 -23.82 -19.08
CA PRO A 724 -16.08 -23.46 -20.38
C PRO A 724 -17.61 -23.44 -20.37
N SER A 725 -18.24 -24.39 -19.67
CA SER A 725 -19.70 -24.48 -19.57
C SER A 725 -20.30 -23.29 -18.80
N ARG A 726 -19.61 -22.82 -17.75
CA ARG A 726 -20.01 -21.66 -16.94
C ARG A 726 -19.88 -20.38 -17.74
N ILE A 727 -18.78 -20.20 -18.48
CA ILE A 727 -18.55 -19.06 -19.38
C ILE A 727 -19.60 -19.04 -20.50
N GLY A 728 -19.93 -20.20 -21.10
CA GLY A 728 -20.98 -20.30 -22.12
C GLY A 728 -22.37 -19.91 -21.59
N ARG A 729 -22.72 -20.34 -20.37
CA ARG A 729 -23.96 -19.91 -19.69
C ARG A 729 -23.95 -18.43 -19.35
N TYR A 730 -22.81 -17.90 -18.92
CA TYR A 730 -22.64 -16.48 -18.62
C TYR A 730 -22.90 -15.60 -19.83
N ARG A 731 -22.25 -15.90 -20.95
CA ARG A 731 -22.45 -15.20 -22.22
C ARG A 731 -23.92 -15.14 -22.58
N ARG A 732 -24.62 -16.29 -22.55
CA ARG A 732 -26.07 -16.35 -22.82
C ARG A 732 -26.89 -15.54 -21.82
N ALA A 733 -26.56 -15.58 -20.53
CA ALA A 733 -27.28 -14.84 -19.49
C ALA A 733 -27.08 -13.32 -19.60
N VAL A 734 -25.92 -12.88 -20.08
CA VAL A 734 -25.64 -11.46 -20.37
C VAL A 734 -26.37 -11.03 -21.63
N THR A 735 -26.30 -11.79 -22.73
CA THR A 735 -26.94 -11.45 -24.01
C THR A 735 -28.47 -11.51 -23.95
N ASN A 736 -29.03 -12.53 -23.30
CA ASN A 736 -30.48 -12.76 -23.28
C ASN A 736 -31.17 -11.97 -22.16
N GLY A 737 -30.43 -11.51 -21.15
CA GLY A 737 -30.97 -10.79 -20.01
C GLY A 737 -31.07 -9.27 -20.20
N GLU A 738 -30.80 -8.74 -21.39
CA GLU A 738 -30.89 -7.29 -21.65
C GLU A 738 -32.35 -6.83 -21.74
N GLY A 739 -32.93 -6.39 -20.62
CA GLY A 739 -34.29 -5.82 -20.59
C GLY A 739 -35.31 -6.61 -19.78
N MET A 740 -34.87 -7.63 -19.04
CA MET A 740 -35.70 -8.33 -18.07
C MET A 740 -36.24 -7.34 -17.03
N SER A 741 -37.55 -7.43 -16.75
CA SER A 741 -38.19 -6.61 -15.74
C SER A 741 -37.65 -6.96 -14.35
N GLU A 742 -37.86 -6.10 -13.35
CA GLU A 742 -37.42 -6.38 -11.97
C GLU A 742 -38.05 -7.66 -11.41
N ALA A 743 -39.26 -8.02 -11.89
CA ALA A 743 -39.96 -9.25 -11.54
C ALA A 743 -39.31 -10.52 -12.14
N ASP A 744 -38.58 -10.40 -13.25
CA ASP A 744 -37.95 -11.54 -13.95
C ASP A 744 -36.53 -11.86 -13.43
N ARG A 745 -35.97 -11.00 -12.56
CA ARG A 745 -34.61 -11.15 -12.02
C ARG A 745 -34.58 -12.20 -10.90
N SER A 746 -34.71 -13.47 -11.27
CA SER A 746 -34.60 -14.57 -10.30
C SER A 746 -33.20 -14.65 -9.69
N ALA A 747 -33.12 -15.19 -8.47
CA ALA A 747 -31.84 -15.48 -7.81
C ALA A 747 -30.92 -16.33 -8.71
N ASP A 748 -31.48 -17.24 -9.49
CA ASP A 748 -30.74 -18.10 -10.41
C ASP A 748 -30.04 -17.31 -11.52
N HIS A 749 -30.66 -16.27 -12.05
CA HIS A 749 -30.03 -15.42 -13.07
C HIS A 749 -28.79 -14.69 -12.52
N PHE A 750 -28.86 -14.19 -11.28
CA PHE A 750 -27.70 -13.58 -10.61
C PHE A 750 -26.60 -14.62 -10.41
N LEU A 751 -26.96 -15.81 -9.92
CA LEU A 751 -26.01 -16.89 -9.64
C LEU A 751 -25.33 -17.42 -10.91
N VAL A 752 -26.02 -17.48 -12.04
CA VAL A 752 -25.40 -17.79 -13.34
C VAL A 752 -24.38 -16.73 -13.73
N ARG A 753 -24.70 -15.43 -13.54
CA ARG A 753 -23.77 -14.34 -13.84
C ARG A 753 -22.57 -14.32 -12.90
N LEU A 754 -22.78 -14.52 -11.61
CA LEU A 754 -21.71 -14.63 -10.61
C LEU A 754 -20.80 -15.82 -10.90
N SER A 755 -21.38 -16.99 -11.19
CA SER A 755 -20.64 -18.20 -11.56
C SER A 755 -19.83 -18.02 -12.85
N GLY A 756 -20.39 -17.28 -13.81
CA GLY A 756 -19.73 -16.90 -15.05
C GLY A 756 -18.54 -15.97 -14.85
N HIS A 757 -18.78 -14.88 -14.13
CA HIS A 757 -17.78 -13.87 -13.79
C HIS A 757 -16.55 -14.49 -13.12
N THR A 758 -16.74 -15.28 -12.07
CA THR A 758 -15.64 -15.95 -11.37
C THR A 758 -14.93 -16.99 -12.24
N ALA A 759 -15.66 -17.66 -13.14
CA ALA A 759 -15.05 -18.60 -14.09
C ALA A 759 -14.15 -17.87 -15.10
N VAL A 760 -14.59 -16.74 -15.66
CA VAL A 760 -13.79 -15.92 -16.58
C VAL A 760 -12.51 -15.45 -15.88
N GLN A 761 -12.63 -14.89 -14.67
CA GLN A 761 -11.47 -14.45 -13.89
C GLN A 761 -10.49 -15.59 -13.63
N ASN A 762 -10.98 -16.74 -13.17
CA ASN A 762 -10.15 -17.91 -12.88
C ASN A 762 -9.45 -18.42 -14.15
N THR A 763 -10.15 -18.51 -15.29
CA THR A 763 -9.55 -18.88 -16.58
C THR A 763 -8.46 -17.92 -17.01
N ILE A 764 -8.69 -16.61 -16.89
CA ILE A 764 -7.70 -15.58 -17.25
C ILE A 764 -6.49 -15.67 -16.31
N ALA A 765 -6.71 -15.79 -15.01
CA ALA A 765 -5.65 -15.88 -14.02
C ALA A 765 -4.78 -17.14 -14.22
N LEU A 766 -5.40 -18.30 -14.47
CA LEU A 766 -4.69 -19.53 -14.85
C LEU A 766 -3.94 -19.37 -16.17
N SER A 767 -4.52 -18.67 -17.15
CA SER A 767 -3.84 -18.39 -18.42
C SER A 767 -2.60 -17.54 -18.21
N ILE A 768 -2.65 -16.50 -17.36
CA ILE A 768 -1.46 -15.71 -16.99
C ILE A 768 -0.40 -16.61 -16.36
N ALA A 769 -0.79 -17.45 -15.37
CA ALA A 769 0.14 -18.38 -14.74
C ALA A 769 0.78 -19.35 -15.74
N CYS A 770 -0.02 -19.95 -16.64
CA CYS A 770 0.48 -20.83 -17.69
C CYS A 770 1.39 -20.10 -18.68
N ILE A 771 1.04 -18.89 -19.14
CA ILE A 771 1.87 -18.09 -20.06
C ILE A 771 3.18 -17.72 -19.40
N SER A 772 3.17 -17.36 -18.11
CA SER A 772 4.38 -17.02 -17.37
C SER A 772 5.24 -18.25 -17.07
N LEU A 773 4.63 -19.41 -16.80
CA LEU A 773 5.34 -20.67 -16.59
C LEU A 773 5.92 -21.22 -17.89
N VAL A 774 5.13 -21.26 -18.97
CA VAL A 774 5.56 -21.66 -20.32
C VAL A 774 6.53 -20.64 -20.90
N GLY A 775 6.37 -19.35 -20.59
CA GLY A 775 7.34 -18.31 -20.91
C GLY A 775 8.65 -18.54 -20.17
N ALA A 776 8.60 -18.85 -18.86
CA ALA A 776 9.78 -19.21 -18.09
C ALA A 776 10.46 -20.48 -18.63
N VAL A 777 9.71 -21.54 -18.91
CA VAL A 777 10.21 -22.82 -19.45
C VAL A 777 10.72 -22.66 -20.89
N GLY A 778 10.00 -21.95 -21.74
CA GLY A 778 10.33 -21.66 -23.14
C GLY A 778 11.57 -20.79 -23.26
N VAL A 779 11.72 -19.81 -22.38
CA VAL A 779 12.92 -18.99 -22.29
C VAL A 779 14.09 -19.80 -21.72
N THR A 780 13.89 -20.69 -20.74
CA THR A 780 14.92 -21.64 -20.27
C THR A 780 15.29 -22.73 -21.28
N SER A 781 14.48 -22.97 -22.32
CA SER A 781 14.69 -24.04 -23.32
C SER A 781 15.14 -23.55 -24.69
N GLY A 782 15.45 -22.25 -24.85
CA GLY A 782 16.22 -21.78 -26.01
C GLY A 782 15.46 -20.99 -27.08
N PHE A 783 14.48 -20.15 -26.72
CA PHE A 783 14.00 -19.11 -27.63
C PHE A 783 14.84 -17.83 -27.53
N THR A 784 16.07 -17.88 -28.05
CA THR A 784 16.85 -16.67 -28.33
C THR A 784 16.37 -16.06 -29.65
N ALA A 785 16.07 -14.76 -29.62
CA ALA A 785 16.12 -13.96 -30.84
C ALA A 785 17.54 -14.06 -31.43
N PRO A 786 17.72 -14.02 -32.76
CA PRO A 786 19.05 -14.02 -33.34
C PRO A 786 19.87 -12.85 -32.75
N PRO A 787 21.19 -13.05 -32.52
CA PRO A 787 22.04 -12.06 -31.89
C PRO A 787 21.95 -10.73 -32.63
N TYR A 788 21.76 -9.65 -31.88
CA TYR A 788 21.92 -8.28 -32.40
C TYR A 788 23.32 -8.19 -33.02
N ARG A 789 23.40 -8.17 -34.36
CA ARG A 789 24.61 -7.80 -35.06
C ARG A 789 24.70 -6.28 -34.98
N PRO A 790 25.69 -5.70 -34.30
CA PRO A 790 25.93 -4.27 -34.44
C PRO A 790 26.12 -3.96 -35.93
N PRO A 791 25.62 -2.81 -36.43
CA PRO A 791 25.90 -2.40 -37.79
C PRO A 791 27.42 -2.40 -37.99
N THR A 792 27.88 -3.20 -38.94
CA THR A 792 29.27 -3.16 -39.41
C THR A 792 29.42 -1.90 -40.25
N SER A 793 30.32 -1.03 -39.78
CA SER A 793 30.78 0.28 -40.32
C SER A 793 29.76 1.39 -40.39
#